data_AF-A0A934K7P8-F1
#
_entry.id   AF-A0A934K7P8-F1
#
_cell.length_a   1.000
_cell.length_b   1.000
_cell.length_c   1.000
_cell.angle_alpha   90.00
_cell.angle_beta   90.00
_cell.angle_gamma   90.00
#
_symmetry.space_group_name_H-M   'P 1'
#
loop_
_entity.id
_entity.type
_entity.pdbx_description
1 polymer ?
#
loop_
_entity_poly.entity_id
_entity_poly.type
_entity_poly.pdbx_seq_one_letter_code
_entity_poly.pdbx_strand_id
1 'polypeptide(L)'
;MDLVRGAAGAAERRGTGAIKTRLRYLAWRLAEPPGFLPPLVVLSFKVALGSGLAWALGQAFGFKTPWDAVLAVIILMQGHAYGSLLNALQFLLGVFAGLILGLLALHYLGLSAPVLAAIMFVTLLMGGWLKITRLGFNNQIAISALLVLASGSNANVARFWETILGGVVGVAVAALLWPPNPVSRLRQEFREASRKIKSDLLRSLELAGRGEEAEAQRRQVRANSEHVDGVVAEILPAEDALRWNPWHSGRMSDLSRLEERLRLIGYLYRTVRAMARQAAEAPRAGESAEHEWEAGRPHLVAAGGAAVEAIERRLVAEDVEEAVSRGHDEVALFAASAPRERHAVALAAALDDLLRDIAGWHAPNEVDPEQQLVSRIVRRLGGRRPQSSVAALGELEFEEERQQAIRQDITSRVTRRPRTAPPMESVVEAAGIAGQVDRGVQHIPLAQIKGTDIRSQDFDASFQPRSRGLRQQWVQAFTLMEQGVEPPPIDVYKVGEVYFVKDGQTRVSVARHLGWDTIRANVVEVTTRAPVGSEINPEELLKAAEYSRFLEETQLDVNRPGARLECSQLGRYDKILEHILGHRYFLGLDRGYEVPVPEAAASWYDSVYRPAMDVARSHHLVQRLPRWTETDIYLALTKIWLDLQEEGLPSGPESAANLLVAETNTSERIRKVASTRPLARFTAPPRVRLSVLSSGGAGSAPAGARAARRTTTRSGAERPARG
;
A
#
# COMPACT_ATOMS: atom_id res chain seq x y z
N MET A 1 -39.03 -48.04 -47.85
CA MET A 1 -38.68 -46.73 -47.26
C MET A 1 -37.38 -46.77 -46.45
N ASP A 2 -36.78 -47.93 -46.16
CA ASP A 2 -35.59 -48.03 -45.29
C ASP A 2 -34.24 -47.87 -45.99
N LEU A 3 -34.15 -48.08 -47.32
CA LEU A 3 -32.92 -47.85 -48.08
C LEU A 3 -32.61 -46.36 -48.33
N VAL A 4 -33.62 -45.49 -48.30
CA VAL A 4 -33.45 -44.03 -48.48
C VAL A 4 -33.05 -43.33 -47.18
N ARG A 5 -33.48 -43.85 -46.01
CA ARG A 5 -33.09 -43.31 -44.69
C ARG A 5 -31.63 -43.66 -44.30
N GLY A 6 -31.13 -44.82 -44.73
CA GLY A 6 -29.73 -45.21 -44.48
C GLY A 6 -28.70 -44.38 -45.26
N ALA A 7 -29.03 -43.98 -46.50
CA ALA A 7 -28.14 -43.15 -47.32
C ALA A 7 -28.09 -41.69 -46.86
N ALA A 8 -29.21 -41.12 -46.38
CA ALA A 8 -29.27 -39.76 -45.85
C ALA A 8 -28.45 -39.61 -44.55
N GLY A 9 -28.54 -40.57 -43.62
CA GLY A 9 -27.77 -40.55 -42.37
C GLY A 9 -26.26 -40.78 -42.55
N ALA A 10 -25.85 -41.53 -43.58
CA ALA A 10 -24.43 -41.72 -43.91
C ALA A 10 -23.82 -40.51 -44.63
N ALA A 11 -24.59 -39.79 -45.45
CA ALA A 11 -24.18 -38.54 -46.08
C ALA A 11 -24.05 -37.40 -45.05
N GLU A 12 -24.97 -37.33 -44.07
CA GLU A 12 -24.96 -36.33 -43.00
C GLU A 12 -23.80 -36.53 -42.01
N ARG A 13 -23.42 -37.78 -41.71
CA ARG A 13 -22.23 -38.12 -40.89
C ARG A 13 -20.90 -37.91 -41.62
N ARG A 14 -20.83 -38.10 -42.94
CA ARG A 14 -19.63 -37.76 -43.75
C ARG A 14 -19.48 -36.23 -43.93
N GLY A 15 -20.58 -35.52 -44.13
CA GLY A 15 -20.58 -34.05 -44.23
C GLY A 15 -20.13 -33.36 -42.94
N THR A 16 -20.65 -33.79 -41.79
CA THR A 16 -20.29 -33.23 -40.47
C THR A 16 -18.85 -33.53 -40.06
N GLY A 17 -18.29 -34.69 -40.42
CA GLY A 17 -16.88 -35.00 -40.23
C GLY A 17 -15.96 -34.11 -41.08
N ALA A 18 -16.25 -33.95 -42.37
CA ALA A 18 -15.49 -33.06 -43.26
C ALA A 18 -15.56 -31.59 -42.84
N ILE A 19 -16.73 -31.13 -42.36
CA ILE A 19 -16.94 -29.78 -41.83
C ILE A 19 -16.12 -29.57 -40.54
N LYS A 20 -16.12 -30.51 -39.60
CA LYS A 20 -15.28 -30.45 -38.39
C LYS A 20 -13.79 -30.40 -38.71
N THR A 21 -13.32 -31.19 -39.69
CA THR A 21 -11.91 -31.20 -40.09
C THR A 21 -11.52 -29.91 -40.80
N ARG A 22 -12.39 -29.36 -41.67
CA ARG A 22 -12.18 -28.04 -42.30
C ARG A 22 -12.22 -26.89 -41.30
N LEU A 23 -13.13 -26.94 -40.32
CA LEU A 23 -13.18 -25.98 -39.21
C LEU A 23 -11.92 -26.03 -38.36
N ARG A 24 -11.41 -27.23 -38.01
CA ARG A 24 -10.14 -27.37 -37.29
C ARG A 24 -8.94 -26.85 -38.10
N TYR A 25 -8.93 -27.08 -39.41
CA TYR A 25 -7.89 -26.57 -40.31
C TYR A 25 -7.93 -25.04 -40.44
N LEU A 26 -9.11 -24.46 -40.65
CA LEU A 26 -9.28 -23.00 -40.65
C LEU A 26 -8.89 -22.41 -39.30
N ALA A 27 -9.31 -23.04 -38.21
CA ALA A 27 -9.01 -22.62 -36.85
C ALA A 27 -7.49 -22.58 -36.61
N TRP A 28 -6.75 -23.63 -37.00
CA TRP A 28 -5.28 -23.63 -36.92
C TRP A 28 -4.62 -22.52 -37.74
N ARG A 29 -5.14 -22.21 -38.94
CA ARG A 29 -4.61 -21.15 -39.82
C ARG A 29 -4.84 -19.73 -39.27
N LEU A 30 -5.78 -19.57 -38.33
CA LEU A 30 -6.04 -18.31 -37.64
C LEU A 30 -5.21 -18.16 -36.35
N ALA A 31 -4.55 -19.23 -35.89
CA ALA A 31 -3.79 -19.22 -34.63
C ALA A 31 -2.40 -18.55 -34.78
N GLU A 32 -1.76 -18.64 -35.94
CA GLU A 32 -0.47 -17.99 -36.20
C GLU A 32 -0.50 -17.25 -37.54
N PRO A 33 0.00 -16.00 -37.61
CA PRO A 33 0.10 -15.30 -38.88
C PRO A 33 1.13 -15.99 -39.78
N PRO A 34 0.95 -15.95 -41.11
CA PRO A 34 1.98 -16.42 -42.02
C PRO A 34 3.32 -15.76 -41.71
N GLY A 35 4.38 -16.55 -41.53
CA GLY A 35 5.69 -16.06 -41.05
C GLY A 35 6.38 -15.04 -41.97
N PHE A 36 5.90 -14.84 -43.19
CA PHE A 36 6.38 -13.81 -44.11
C PHE A 36 5.73 -12.44 -43.91
N LEU A 37 4.66 -12.33 -43.11
CA LEU A 37 3.95 -11.06 -42.89
C LEU A 37 4.64 -10.24 -41.80
N PRO A 38 5.06 -8.99 -42.09
CA PRO A 38 5.54 -8.07 -41.08
C PRO A 38 4.48 -7.81 -40.00
N PRO A 39 4.88 -7.52 -38.75
CA PRO A 39 3.94 -7.19 -37.67
C PRO A 39 2.97 -6.06 -38.03
N LEU A 40 3.44 -5.08 -38.80
CA LEU A 40 2.63 -3.98 -39.31
C LEU A 40 1.50 -4.46 -40.23
N VAL A 41 1.76 -5.43 -41.10
CA VAL A 41 0.75 -5.97 -42.03
C VAL A 41 -0.29 -6.79 -41.29
N VAL A 42 0.14 -7.60 -40.32
CA VAL A 42 -0.73 -8.36 -39.42
C VAL A 42 -1.67 -7.41 -38.66
N LEU A 43 -1.13 -6.32 -38.11
CA LEU A 43 -1.91 -5.31 -37.40
C LEU A 43 -2.91 -4.60 -38.34
N SER A 44 -2.44 -4.10 -39.49
CA SER A 44 -3.28 -3.41 -40.47
C SER A 44 -4.44 -4.29 -40.95
N PHE A 45 -4.21 -5.59 -41.14
CA PHE A 45 -5.25 -6.53 -41.51
C PHE A 45 -6.28 -6.72 -40.39
N LYS A 46 -5.85 -6.87 -39.13
CA LYS A 46 -6.76 -6.95 -37.98
C LYS A 46 -7.63 -5.70 -37.86
N VAL A 47 -7.04 -4.52 -38.01
CA VAL A 47 -7.76 -3.24 -37.95
C VAL A 47 -8.78 -3.15 -39.08
N ALA A 48 -8.39 -3.49 -40.31
CA ALA A 48 -9.27 -3.44 -41.46
C ALA A 48 -10.46 -4.41 -41.32
N LEU A 49 -10.19 -5.66 -40.91
CA LEU A 49 -11.22 -6.67 -40.69
C LEU A 49 -12.15 -6.27 -39.54
N GLY A 50 -11.61 -5.85 -38.40
CA GLY A 50 -12.40 -5.42 -37.25
C GLY A 50 -13.27 -4.21 -37.58
N SER A 51 -12.74 -3.25 -38.34
CA SER A 51 -13.49 -2.07 -38.80
C SER A 51 -14.66 -2.47 -39.70
N GLY A 52 -14.42 -3.36 -40.68
CA GLY A 52 -15.48 -3.87 -41.55
C GLY A 52 -16.56 -4.64 -40.80
N LEU A 53 -16.16 -5.47 -39.83
CA LEU A 53 -17.09 -6.21 -38.97
C LEU A 53 -17.91 -5.28 -38.06
N ALA A 54 -17.26 -4.30 -37.43
CA ALA A 54 -17.93 -3.33 -36.58
C ALA A 54 -18.96 -2.51 -37.37
N TRP A 55 -18.62 -2.13 -38.60
CA TRP A 55 -19.53 -1.45 -39.50
C TRP A 55 -20.74 -2.31 -39.87
N ALA A 56 -20.51 -3.55 -40.32
CA ALA A 56 -21.57 -4.46 -40.73
C ALA A 56 -22.52 -4.81 -39.58
N LEU A 57 -21.97 -5.08 -38.38
CA LEU A 57 -22.76 -5.33 -37.19
C LEU A 57 -23.51 -4.07 -36.74
N GLY A 58 -22.89 -2.89 -36.84
CA GLY A 58 -23.54 -1.63 -36.51
C GLY A 58 -24.81 -1.41 -37.34
N GLN A 59 -24.74 -1.63 -38.65
CA GLN A 59 -25.93 -1.57 -39.50
C GLN A 59 -26.98 -2.62 -39.12
N ALA A 60 -26.56 -3.83 -38.78
CA ALA A 60 -27.47 -4.89 -38.35
C ALA A 60 -28.21 -4.54 -37.04
N PHE A 61 -27.57 -3.79 -36.14
CA PHE A 61 -28.19 -3.26 -34.90
C PHE A 61 -28.98 -1.97 -35.11
N GLY A 62 -29.15 -1.50 -36.35
CA GLY A 62 -29.96 -0.33 -36.69
C GLY A 62 -29.21 1.00 -36.71
N PHE A 63 -27.88 1.00 -36.53
CA PHE A 63 -27.06 2.21 -36.69
C PHE A 63 -26.83 2.50 -38.17
N LYS A 64 -27.38 3.61 -38.69
CA LYS A 64 -27.30 3.95 -40.13
C LYS A 64 -25.86 4.18 -40.61
N THR A 65 -25.03 4.81 -39.78
CA THR A 65 -23.64 5.17 -40.11
C THR A 65 -22.75 5.00 -38.87
N PRO A 66 -22.29 3.77 -38.55
CA PRO A 66 -21.61 3.45 -37.30
C PRO A 66 -20.14 3.88 -37.27
N TRP A 67 -19.87 5.18 -37.37
CA TRP A 67 -18.51 5.73 -37.42
C TRP A 67 -17.73 5.52 -36.12
N ASP A 68 -18.40 5.64 -34.97
CA ASP A 68 -17.76 5.50 -33.66
C ASP A 68 -17.37 4.04 -33.37
N ALA A 69 -18.12 3.07 -33.91
CA ALA A 69 -17.76 1.66 -33.83
C ALA A 69 -16.45 1.36 -34.57
N VAL A 70 -16.27 1.93 -35.76
CA VAL A 70 -15.03 1.79 -36.54
C VAL A 70 -13.86 2.50 -35.84
N LEU A 71 -14.08 3.72 -35.36
CA LEU A 71 -13.07 4.49 -34.63
C LEU A 71 -12.59 3.74 -33.37
N ALA A 72 -13.51 3.11 -32.63
CA ALA A 72 -13.20 2.33 -31.45
C ALA A 72 -12.30 1.13 -31.76
N VAL A 73 -12.52 0.41 -32.88
CA VAL A 73 -11.63 -0.69 -33.30
C VAL A 73 -10.22 -0.19 -33.57
N ILE A 74 -10.09 0.93 -34.29
CA ILE A 74 -8.78 1.51 -34.65
C ILE A 74 -8.02 1.90 -33.37
N ILE A 75 -8.65 2.64 -32.47
CA ILE A 75 -8.01 3.11 -31.24
C ILE A 75 -7.63 1.93 -30.35
N LEU A 76 -8.51 0.93 -30.21
CA LEU A 76 -8.25 -0.24 -29.39
C LEU A 76 -7.03 -1.03 -29.89
N MET A 77 -6.88 -1.14 -31.21
CA MET A 77 -5.81 -1.94 -31.83
C MET A 77 -4.48 -1.19 -31.96
N GLN A 78 -4.45 0.15 -31.84
CA GLN A 78 -3.21 0.93 -31.86
C GLN A 78 -2.38 0.77 -30.56
N GLY A 79 -2.96 0.22 -29.49
CA GLY A 79 -2.26 -0.14 -28.24
C GLY A 79 -1.78 -1.61 -28.25
N HIS A 80 -0.58 -1.86 -27.70
CA HIS A 80 0.08 -3.17 -27.69
C HIS A 80 -0.87 -4.33 -27.27
N ALA A 81 -0.88 -5.40 -28.09
CA ALA A 81 -1.93 -6.41 -28.20
C ALA A 81 -2.18 -7.33 -26.97
N TYR A 82 -1.40 -7.22 -25.90
CA TYR A 82 -1.35 -8.24 -24.85
C TYR A 82 -2.30 -7.99 -23.66
N GLY A 83 -2.93 -6.81 -23.56
CA GLY A 83 -3.83 -6.42 -22.45
C GLY A 83 -5.27 -6.10 -22.86
N SER A 84 -5.74 -6.68 -23.98
CA SER A 84 -6.91 -6.20 -24.74
C SER A 84 -8.20 -6.01 -23.92
N LEU A 85 -8.50 -6.87 -22.94
CA LEU A 85 -9.76 -6.76 -22.18
C LEU A 85 -9.75 -5.58 -21.18
N LEU A 86 -8.69 -5.46 -20.38
CA LEU A 86 -8.56 -4.34 -19.43
C LEU A 86 -8.33 -3.02 -20.16
N ASN A 87 -7.59 -3.03 -21.26
CA ASN A 87 -7.39 -1.85 -22.09
C ASN A 87 -8.69 -1.43 -22.81
N ALA A 88 -9.50 -2.39 -23.29
CA ALA A 88 -10.83 -2.10 -23.84
C ALA A 88 -11.76 -1.53 -22.79
N LEU A 89 -11.77 -2.08 -21.58
CA LEU A 89 -12.57 -1.55 -20.47
C LEU A 89 -12.15 -0.13 -20.11
N GLN A 90 -10.84 0.14 -20.03
CA GLN A 90 -10.30 1.47 -19.78
C GLN A 90 -10.67 2.47 -20.89
N PHE A 91 -10.62 2.02 -22.16
CA PHE A 91 -11.07 2.79 -23.31
C PHE A 91 -12.56 3.14 -23.19
N LEU A 92 -13.42 2.17 -22.87
CA LEU A 92 -14.86 2.39 -22.68
C LEU A 92 -15.15 3.34 -21.51
N LEU A 93 -14.45 3.18 -20.39
CA LEU A 93 -14.55 4.09 -19.24
C LEU A 93 -14.09 5.51 -19.60
N GLY A 94 -13.03 5.65 -20.40
CA GLY A 94 -12.54 6.93 -20.89
C GLY A 94 -13.57 7.63 -21.78
N VAL A 95 -14.20 6.88 -22.70
CA VAL A 95 -15.27 7.41 -23.57
C VAL A 95 -16.48 7.84 -22.74
N PHE A 96 -16.88 7.02 -21.78
CA PHE A 96 -18.01 7.33 -20.89
C PHE A 96 -17.76 8.56 -20.02
N ALA A 97 -16.55 8.68 -19.44
CA ALA A 97 -16.16 9.85 -18.66
C ALA A 97 -16.12 11.12 -19.53
N GLY A 98 -15.56 11.03 -20.75
CA GLY A 98 -15.57 12.15 -21.70
C GLY A 98 -16.97 12.56 -22.13
N LEU A 99 -17.87 11.59 -22.32
CA LEU A 99 -19.28 11.82 -22.64
C LEU A 99 -20.00 12.60 -21.53
N ILE A 100 -19.86 12.15 -20.29
CA ILE A 100 -20.45 12.83 -19.12
C ILE A 100 -19.91 14.26 -19.01
N LEU A 101 -18.59 14.43 -19.09
CA LEU A 101 -17.97 15.74 -18.92
C LEU A 101 -18.37 16.72 -20.05
N GLY A 102 -18.44 16.23 -21.29
CA GLY A 102 -18.91 17.01 -22.44
C GLY A 102 -20.38 17.42 -22.32
N LEU A 103 -21.25 16.51 -21.88
CA LEU A 103 -22.67 16.80 -21.66
C LEU A 103 -22.89 17.79 -20.52
N LEU A 104 -22.17 17.64 -19.39
CA LEU A 104 -22.23 18.57 -18.28
C LEU A 104 -21.79 19.97 -18.71
N ALA A 105 -20.71 20.06 -19.47
CA ALA A 105 -20.25 21.34 -19.99
C ALA A 105 -21.25 22.00 -20.95
N LEU A 106 -21.82 21.23 -21.89
CA LEU A 106 -22.87 21.73 -22.78
C LEU A 106 -24.08 22.25 -21.99
N HIS A 107 -24.48 21.51 -20.95
CA HIS A 107 -25.67 21.84 -20.17
C HIS A 107 -25.47 23.07 -19.27
N TYR A 108 -24.34 23.19 -18.59
CA TYR A 108 -24.11 24.22 -17.58
C TYR A 108 -23.31 25.44 -18.06
N LEU A 109 -22.41 25.28 -19.03
CA LEU A 109 -21.41 26.29 -19.39
C LEU A 109 -21.59 26.84 -20.81
N GLY A 110 -22.31 26.11 -21.67
CA GLY A 110 -22.45 26.45 -23.09
C GLY A 110 -21.14 26.32 -23.88
N LEU A 111 -21.20 26.58 -25.20
CA LEU A 111 -20.05 26.50 -26.08
C LEU A 111 -19.32 27.85 -26.14
N SER A 112 -18.14 27.93 -25.54
CA SER A 112 -17.23 29.08 -25.67
C SER A 112 -15.76 28.64 -25.69
N ALA A 113 -14.88 29.45 -26.30
CA ALA A 113 -13.44 29.18 -26.35
C ALA A 113 -12.78 28.90 -24.98
N PRO A 114 -13.05 29.67 -23.90
CA PRO A 114 -12.48 29.38 -22.58
C PRO A 114 -13.04 28.10 -21.97
N VAL A 115 -14.32 27.78 -22.20
CA VAL A 115 -14.92 26.52 -21.72
C VAL A 115 -14.29 25.32 -22.42
N LEU A 116 -14.06 25.42 -23.73
CA LEU A 116 -13.36 24.38 -24.47
C LEU A 116 -11.93 24.16 -23.94
N ALA A 117 -11.18 25.25 -23.71
CA ALA A 117 -9.83 25.17 -23.14
C ALA A 117 -9.85 24.54 -21.74
N ALA A 118 -10.80 24.93 -20.88
CA ALA A 118 -10.93 24.38 -19.54
C ALA A 118 -11.27 22.88 -19.55
N ILE A 119 -12.17 22.43 -20.42
CA ILE A 119 -12.52 21.01 -20.54
C ILE A 119 -11.33 20.20 -21.06
N MET A 120 -10.62 20.69 -22.07
CA MET A 120 -9.42 20.02 -22.56
C MET A 120 -8.36 19.92 -21.46
N PHE A 121 -8.17 20.97 -20.66
CA PHE A 121 -7.25 20.95 -19.54
C PHE A 121 -7.67 19.93 -18.45
N VAL A 122 -8.94 19.93 -18.05
CA VAL A 122 -9.46 19.01 -17.02
C VAL A 122 -9.42 17.56 -17.48
N THR A 123 -9.82 17.27 -18.72
CA THR A 123 -9.81 15.90 -19.26
C THR A 123 -8.39 15.34 -19.40
N LEU A 124 -7.41 16.18 -19.78
CA LEU A 124 -6.00 15.79 -19.82
C LEU A 124 -5.40 15.60 -18.42
N LEU A 125 -5.72 16.49 -17.47
CA LEU A 125 -5.32 16.30 -16.07
C LEU A 125 -5.89 15.02 -15.49
N MET A 126 -7.17 14.75 -15.71
CA MET A 126 -7.86 13.56 -15.21
C MET A 126 -7.27 12.29 -15.84
N GLY A 127 -6.98 12.30 -17.15
CA GLY A 127 -6.27 11.21 -17.84
C GLY A 127 -4.84 10.99 -17.35
N GLY A 128 -4.18 12.03 -16.81
CA GLY A 128 -2.85 11.94 -16.20
C GLY A 128 -2.85 11.59 -14.70
N TRP A 129 -3.93 11.88 -13.98
CA TRP A 129 -4.08 11.61 -12.53
C TRP A 129 -4.59 10.19 -12.25
N LEU A 130 -5.46 9.66 -13.11
CA LEU A 130 -6.02 8.30 -13.04
C LEU A 130 -5.01 7.23 -13.50
N LYS A 131 -3.74 7.28 -13.06
CA LYS A 131 -2.68 6.30 -13.40
C LYS A 131 -2.99 4.90 -12.86
N ILE A 132 -3.96 4.24 -13.47
CA ILE A 132 -4.38 2.87 -13.20
C ILE A 132 -3.51 1.88 -14.00
N THR A 133 -2.71 2.35 -14.97
CA THR A 133 -1.85 1.51 -15.82
C THR A 133 -0.47 2.14 -16.07
N ARG A 134 0.54 1.28 -16.33
CA ARG A 134 1.93 1.69 -16.67
C ARG A 134 2.05 2.44 -18.00
N LEU A 135 1.03 2.40 -18.84
CA LEU A 135 0.94 3.11 -20.11
C LEU A 135 0.15 4.40 -19.88
N GLY A 136 0.87 5.49 -19.59
CA GLY A 136 0.27 6.82 -19.53
C GLY A 136 -0.42 7.19 -20.84
N PHE A 137 -1.31 8.19 -20.77
CA PHE A 137 -2.08 8.82 -21.86
C PHE A 137 -3.46 8.23 -22.14
N ASN A 138 -4.41 8.45 -21.21
CA ASN A 138 -5.84 8.31 -21.51
C ASN A 138 -6.40 9.57 -22.19
N ASN A 139 -5.83 9.96 -23.34
CA ASN A 139 -6.28 11.10 -24.16
C ASN A 139 -7.72 10.92 -24.67
N GLN A 140 -8.27 9.72 -24.53
CA GLN A 140 -9.62 9.38 -24.95
C GLN A 140 -10.71 10.21 -24.27
N ILE A 141 -10.53 10.55 -22.98
CA ILE A 141 -11.50 11.37 -22.24
C ILE A 141 -11.66 12.73 -22.93
N ALA A 142 -10.55 13.33 -23.37
CA ALA A 142 -10.54 14.61 -24.06
C ALA A 142 -11.18 14.53 -25.45
N ILE A 143 -10.81 13.52 -26.24
CA ILE A 143 -11.36 13.29 -27.59
C ILE A 143 -12.88 13.05 -27.53
N SER A 144 -13.34 12.22 -26.60
CA SER A 144 -14.77 11.94 -26.43
C SER A 144 -15.55 13.17 -25.98
N ALA A 145 -15.02 13.97 -25.04
CA ALA A 145 -15.64 15.21 -24.61
C ALA A 145 -15.75 16.24 -25.74
N LEU A 146 -14.68 16.41 -26.54
CA LEU A 146 -14.65 17.30 -27.69
C LEU A 146 -15.70 16.93 -28.74
N LEU A 147 -15.80 15.64 -29.09
CA LEU A 147 -16.75 15.17 -30.09
C LEU A 147 -18.21 15.29 -29.60
N VAL A 148 -18.46 15.20 -28.29
CA VAL A 148 -19.78 15.46 -27.70
C VAL A 148 -20.14 16.94 -27.79
N LEU A 149 -19.19 17.82 -27.47
CA LEU A 149 -19.33 19.27 -27.61
C LEU A 149 -19.60 19.67 -29.08
N ALA A 150 -18.99 18.97 -30.03
CA ALA A 150 -19.20 19.21 -31.46
C ALA A 150 -20.57 18.72 -31.98
N SER A 151 -21.15 17.67 -31.39
CA SER A 151 -22.37 17.02 -31.90
C SER A 151 -23.68 17.51 -31.26
N GLY A 152 -23.66 17.97 -30.01
CA GLY A 152 -24.74 18.74 -29.38
C GLY A 152 -26.14 18.10 -29.25
N SER A 153 -26.32 16.78 -29.48
CA SER A 153 -27.66 16.17 -29.61
C SER A 153 -27.76 14.73 -29.04
N ASN A 154 -28.95 14.11 -29.15
CA ASN A 154 -29.21 12.70 -28.79
C ASN A 154 -28.29 11.69 -29.52
N ALA A 155 -27.56 12.10 -30.55
CA ALA A 155 -26.49 11.34 -31.17
C ALA A 155 -25.43 10.87 -30.15
N ASN A 156 -25.27 11.58 -29.03
CA ASN A 156 -24.33 11.27 -27.96
C ASN A 156 -24.60 9.93 -27.25
N VAL A 157 -25.86 9.46 -27.19
CA VAL A 157 -26.20 8.16 -26.59
C VAL A 157 -25.99 7.02 -27.59
N ALA A 158 -26.35 7.22 -28.86
CA ALA A 158 -26.08 6.24 -29.92
C ALA A 158 -24.56 5.98 -30.05
N ARG A 159 -23.77 7.05 -29.97
CA ARG A 159 -22.32 7.03 -29.96
C ARG A 159 -21.70 6.16 -28.85
N PHE A 160 -22.28 6.16 -27.65
CA PHE A 160 -21.83 5.29 -26.56
C PHE A 160 -22.02 3.81 -26.93
N TRP A 161 -23.18 3.45 -27.45
CA TRP A 161 -23.47 2.07 -27.88
C TRP A 161 -22.65 1.63 -29.09
N GLU A 162 -22.45 2.51 -30.07
CA GLU A 162 -21.56 2.27 -31.20
C GLU A 162 -20.12 2.01 -30.75
N THR A 163 -19.62 2.80 -29.80
CA THR A 163 -18.28 2.63 -29.23
C THR A 163 -18.15 1.28 -28.50
N ILE A 164 -19.17 0.89 -27.72
CA ILE A 164 -19.19 -0.43 -27.06
C ILE A 164 -19.13 -1.54 -28.10
N LEU A 165 -19.95 -1.46 -29.15
CA LEU A 165 -19.96 -2.45 -30.23
C LEU A 165 -18.58 -2.57 -30.89
N GLY A 166 -17.97 -1.44 -31.23
CA GLY A 166 -16.61 -1.39 -31.79
C GLY A 166 -15.55 -1.97 -30.84
N GLY A 167 -15.66 -1.66 -29.55
CA GLY A 167 -14.79 -2.23 -28.52
C GLY A 167 -14.91 -3.76 -28.43
N VAL A 168 -16.13 -4.29 -28.41
CA VAL A 168 -16.40 -5.74 -28.39
C VAL A 168 -15.85 -6.43 -29.64
N VAL A 169 -16.10 -5.87 -30.82
CA VAL A 169 -15.59 -6.41 -32.09
C VAL A 169 -14.06 -6.35 -32.12
N GLY A 170 -13.46 -5.24 -31.67
CA GLY A 170 -12.02 -5.09 -31.63
C GLY A 170 -11.34 -6.09 -30.70
N VAL A 171 -11.89 -6.33 -29.49
CA VAL A 171 -11.40 -7.38 -28.58
C VAL A 171 -11.55 -8.76 -29.21
N ALA A 172 -12.70 -9.05 -29.83
CA ALA A 172 -12.94 -10.33 -30.47
C ALA A 172 -11.94 -10.60 -31.60
N VAL A 173 -11.69 -9.63 -32.48
CA VAL A 173 -10.71 -9.78 -33.56
C VAL A 173 -9.29 -9.88 -33.01
N ALA A 174 -8.93 -9.10 -31.99
CA ALA A 174 -7.60 -9.19 -31.38
C ALA A 174 -7.34 -10.57 -30.73
N ALA A 175 -8.35 -11.14 -30.09
CA ALA A 175 -8.28 -12.45 -29.43
C ALA A 175 -8.38 -13.62 -30.41
N LEU A 176 -9.17 -13.49 -31.49
CA LEU A 176 -9.48 -14.59 -32.40
C LEU A 176 -8.58 -14.65 -33.64
N LEU A 177 -8.09 -13.51 -34.13
CA LEU A 177 -7.28 -13.44 -35.35
C LEU A 177 -5.81 -13.27 -34.96
N TRP A 178 -4.98 -14.28 -35.23
CA TRP A 178 -3.52 -14.26 -35.02
C TRP A 178 -3.10 -13.70 -33.66
N PRO A 179 -3.59 -14.25 -32.55
CA PRO A 179 -3.25 -13.74 -31.23
C PRO A 179 -1.73 -13.84 -31.01
N PRO A 180 -1.14 -12.94 -30.22
CA PRO A 180 0.28 -13.00 -29.98
C PRO A 180 0.67 -14.25 -29.16
N ASN A 181 1.86 -14.79 -29.45
CA ASN A 181 2.40 -15.97 -28.81
C ASN A 181 3.66 -15.62 -27.99
N PRO A 182 3.55 -15.34 -26.67
CA PRO A 182 4.69 -14.94 -25.86
C PRO A 182 5.71 -16.07 -25.65
N VAL A 183 5.28 -17.34 -25.77
CA VAL A 183 6.13 -18.52 -25.52
C VAL A 183 7.28 -18.64 -26.51
N SER A 184 7.09 -18.27 -27.78
CA SER A 184 8.17 -18.33 -28.78
C SER A 184 9.29 -17.34 -28.49
N ARG A 185 8.93 -16.12 -28.07
CA ARG A 185 9.88 -15.09 -27.65
C ARG A 185 10.65 -15.53 -26.40
N LEU A 186 9.95 -15.98 -25.36
CA LEU A 186 10.59 -16.49 -24.13
C LEU A 186 11.50 -17.69 -24.39
N ARG A 187 11.15 -18.58 -25.34
CA ARG A 187 12.01 -19.69 -25.76
C ARG A 187 13.28 -19.21 -26.48
N GLN A 188 13.21 -18.10 -27.21
CA GLN A 188 14.39 -17.48 -27.81
C GLN A 188 15.28 -16.85 -26.72
N GLU A 189 14.69 -16.08 -25.81
CA GLU A 189 15.40 -15.46 -24.69
C GLU A 189 16.06 -16.51 -23.79
N PHE A 190 15.36 -17.61 -23.49
CA PHE A 190 15.93 -18.74 -22.76
C PHE A 190 17.16 -19.34 -23.45
N ARG A 191 17.10 -19.58 -24.76
CA ARG A 191 18.25 -20.11 -25.53
C ARG A 191 19.43 -19.14 -25.56
N GLU A 192 19.16 -17.84 -25.51
CA GLU A 192 20.21 -16.83 -25.44
C GLU A 192 20.81 -16.73 -24.05
N ALA A 193 19.98 -16.66 -23.01
CA ALA A 193 20.38 -16.62 -21.61
C ALA A 193 21.20 -17.87 -21.21
N SER A 194 20.77 -19.05 -21.65
CA SER A 194 21.49 -20.31 -21.41
C SER A 194 22.88 -20.30 -22.07
N ARG A 195 23.02 -19.76 -23.30
CA ARG A 195 24.34 -19.62 -23.92
C ARG A 195 25.21 -18.60 -23.19
N LYS A 196 24.64 -17.45 -22.82
CA LYS A 196 25.35 -16.35 -22.16
C LYS A 196 25.86 -16.73 -20.77
N ILE A 197 25.07 -17.39 -19.93
CA ILE A 197 25.53 -17.75 -18.58
C ILE A 197 26.74 -18.69 -18.61
N LYS A 198 26.77 -19.64 -19.56
CA LYS A 198 27.89 -20.56 -19.75
C LYS A 198 29.15 -19.84 -20.22
N SER A 199 29.03 -18.98 -21.23
CA SER A 199 30.16 -18.18 -21.70
C SER A 199 30.64 -17.19 -20.65
N ASP A 200 29.72 -16.58 -19.91
CA ASP A 200 30.01 -15.60 -18.87
C ASP A 200 30.79 -16.22 -17.71
N LEU A 201 30.42 -17.44 -17.30
CA LEU A 201 31.10 -18.21 -16.28
C LEU A 201 32.54 -18.53 -16.68
N LEU A 202 32.74 -19.21 -17.82
CA LEU A 202 34.08 -19.59 -18.30
C LEU A 202 34.95 -18.37 -18.54
N ARG A 203 34.42 -17.34 -19.22
CA ARG A 203 35.19 -16.14 -19.57
C ARG A 203 35.60 -15.34 -18.34
N SER A 204 34.76 -15.31 -17.30
CA SER A 204 35.13 -14.65 -16.04
C SER A 204 36.29 -15.36 -15.33
N LEU A 205 36.34 -16.69 -15.39
CA LEU A 205 37.43 -17.49 -14.81
C LEU A 205 38.72 -17.37 -15.63
N GLU A 206 38.62 -17.43 -16.97
CA GLU A 206 39.76 -17.22 -17.87
C GLU A 206 40.41 -15.84 -17.69
N LEU A 207 39.59 -14.80 -17.53
CA LEU A 207 40.05 -13.43 -17.41
C LEU A 207 40.41 -13.03 -15.97
N ALA A 208 40.33 -13.94 -15.00
CA ALA A 208 40.67 -13.61 -13.63
C ALA A 208 42.12 -13.07 -13.55
N GLY A 209 42.29 -11.91 -12.91
CA GLY A 209 43.57 -11.19 -12.81
C GLY A 209 44.03 -10.45 -14.08
N ARG A 210 43.22 -10.42 -15.15
CA ARG A 210 43.52 -9.74 -16.44
C ARG A 210 43.06 -8.28 -16.50
N GLY A 211 43.08 -7.57 -15.37
CA GLY A 211 42.89 -6.12 -15.30
C GLY A 211 41.62 -5.61 -16.01
N GLU A 212 41.80 -4.78 -17.06
CA GLU A 212 40.69 -4.13 -17.77
C GLU A 212 39.75 -5.12 -18.48
N GLU A 213 40.26 -6.24 -18.99
CA GLU A 213 39.44 -7.26 -19.65
C GLU A 213 38.49 -7.94 -18.65
N ALA A 214 38.98 -8.19 -17.43
CA ALA A 214 38.18 -8.77 -16.35
C ALA A 214 37.06 -7.82 -15.89
N GLU A 215 37.34 -6.53 -15.80
CA GLU A 215 36.35 -5.51 -15.44
C GLU A 215 35.34 -5.24 -16.57
N ALA A 216 35.77 -5.35 -17.83
CA ALA A 216 34.85 -5.34 -18.98
C ALA A 216 33.90 -6.56 -18.95
N GLN A 217 34.44 -7.75 -18.66
CA GLN A 217 33.65 -8.96 -18.50
C GLN A 217 32.66 -8.84 -17.33
N ARG A 218 33.08 -8.34 -16.17
CA ARG A 218 32.19 -8.07 -15.02
C ARG A 218 31.01 -7.17 -15.39
N ARG A 219 31.24 -6.10 -16.17
CA ARG A 219 30.17 -5.22 -16.67
C ARG A 219 29.22 -5.96 -17.61
N GLN A 220 29.74 -6.82 -18.48
CA GLN A 220 28.93 -7.65 -19.37
C GLN A 220 28.07 -8.68 -18.62
N VAL A 221 28.63 -9.38 -17.62
CA VAL A 221 27.90 -10.32 -16.75
C VAL A 221 26.77 -9.61 -16.02
N ARG A 222 27.02 -8.40 -15.52
CA ARG A 222 25.99 -7.56 -14.90
C ARG A 222 24.85 -7.23 -15.87
N ALA A 223 25.17 -6.80 -17.09
CA ALA A 223 24.16 -6.46 -18.10
C ALA A 223 23.33 -7.69 -18.52
N ASN A 224 23.98 -8.85 -18.68
CA ASN A 224 23.30 -10.10 -19.01
C ASN A 224 22.38 -10.59 -17.86
N SER A 225 22.84 -10.49 -16.61
CA SER A 225 22.02 -10.77 -15.42
C SER A 225 20.78 -9.87 -15.35
N GLU A 226 20.95 -8.56 -15.54
CA GLU A 226 19.84 -7.59 -15.52
C GLU A 226 18.84 -7.84 -16.68
N HIS A 227 19.32 -8.28 -17.84
CA HIS A 227 18.46 -8.70 -18.96
C HIS A 227 17.63 -9.94 -18.59
N VAL A 228 18.23 -10.97 -17.99
CA VAL A 228 17.51 -12.18 -17.55
C VAL A 228 16.44 -11.85 -16.51
N ASP A 229 16.74 -10.98 -15.54
CA ASP A 229 15.76 -10.52 -14.56
C ASP A 229 14.58 -9.80 -15.24
N GLY A 230 14.86 -9.00 -16.27
CA GLY A 230 13.84 -8.38 -17.12
C GLY A 230 12.96 -9.39 -17.86
N VAL A 231 13.56 -10.45 -18.43
CA VAL A 231 12.84 -11.53 -19.11
C VAL A 231 11.95 -12.31 -18.12
N VAL A 232 12.45 -12.61 -16.91
CA VAL A 232 11.65 -13.25 -15.85
C VAL A 232 10.45 -12.39 -15.45
N ALA A 233 10.61 -11.07 -15.43
CA ALA A 233 9.51 -10.15 -15.17
C ALA A 233 8.44 -10.11 -16.28
N GLU A 234 8.76 -10.55 -17.51
CA GLU A 234 7.80 -10.68 -18.62
C GLU A 234 6.91 -11.94 -18.51
N ILE A 235 7.23 -12.89 -17.62
CA ILE A 235 6.50 -14.16 -17.48
C ILE A 235 5.06 -13.95 -17.00
N LEU A 236 4.83 -13.11 -15.99
CA LEU A 236 3.48 -12.86 -15.46
C LEU A 236 2.55 -12.24 -16.52
N PRO A 237 2.95 -11.17 -17.25
CA PRO A 237 2.18 -10.68 -18.40
C PRO A 237 1.95 -11.75 -19.49
N ALA A 238 2.92 -12.63 -19.73
CA ALA A 238 2.77 -13.72 -20.69
C ALA A 238 1.76 -14.76 -20.21
N GLU A 239 1.72 -15.07 -18.91
CA GLU A 239 0.76 -15.97 -18.31
C GLU A 239 -0.66 -15.42 -18.43
N ASP A 240 -0.86 -14.15 -18.08
CA ASP A 240 -2.14 -13.46 -18.25
C ASP A 240 -2.61 -13.47 -19.71
N ALA A 241 -1.70 -13.23 -20.66
CA ALA A 241 -2.02 -13.29 -22.08
C ALA A 241 -2.45 -14.69 -22.54
N LEU A 242 -1.87 -15.76 -22.00
CA LEU A 242 -2.24 -17.14 -22.33
C LEU A 242 -3.55 -17.57 -21.65
N ARG A 243 -3.85 -17.08 -20.43
CA ARG A 243 -5.09 -17.41 -19.69
C ARG A 243 -6.35 -17.01 -20.45
N TRP A 244 -6.34 -15.84 -21.09
CA TRP A 244 -7.51 -15.30 -21.80
C TRP A 244 -7.54 -15.63 -23.29
N ASN A 245 -6.53 -16.35 -23.81
CA ASN A 245 -6.42 -16.67 -25.22
C ASN A 245 -6.94 -18.10 -25.53
N PRO A 246 -8.07 -18.23 -26.25
CA PRO A 246 -8.65 -19.54 -26.56
C PRO A 246 -7.76 -20.42 -27.44
N TRP A 247 -6.80 -19.85 -28.18
CA TRP A 247 -5.93 -20.56 -29.13
C TRP A 247 -4.66 -21.15 -28.51
N HIS A 248 -4.16 -20.56 -27.43
CA HIS A 248 -2.87 -20.90 -26.83
C HIS A 248 -2.98 -21.30 -25.35
N SER A 249 -4.20 -21.49 -24.83
CA SER A 249 -4.45 -21.98 -23.47
C SER A 249 -3.71 -23.30 -23.15
N GLY A 250 -3.53 -24.17 -24.14
CA GLY A 250 -2.76 -25.42 -24.02
C GLY A 250 -1.24 -25.26 -23.93
N ARG A 251 -0.68 -24.05 -24.12
CA ARG A 251 0.78 -23.78 -24.01
C ARG A 251 1.21 -23.36 -22.61
N MET A 252 0.31 -23.37 -21.63
CA MET A 252 0.62 -23.02 -20.23
C MET A 252 1.71 -23.92 -19.65
N SER A 253 1.72 -25.21 -19.98
CA SER A 253 2.76 -26.16 -19.55
C SER A 253 4.13 -25.90 -20.18
N ASP A 254 4.17 -25.27 -21.35
CA ASP A 254 5.43 -24.88 -21.99
C ASP A 254 5.97 -23.59 -21.37
N LEU A 255 5.08 -22.67 -20.97
CA LEU A 255 5.45 -21.46 -20.25
C LEU A 255 5.99 -21.80 -18.85
N SER A 256 5.34 -22.68 -18.10
CA SER A 256 5.80 -23.07 -16.75
C SER A 256 7.18 -23.72 -16.79
N ARG A 257 7.44 -24.60 -17.77
CA ARG A 257 8.77 -25.20 -18.00
C ARG A 257 9.83 -24.16 -18.36
N LEU A 258 9.47 -23.14 -19.15
CA LEU A 258 10.39 -22.05 -19.47
C LEU A 258 10.64 -21.14 -18.26
N GLU A 259 9.62 -20.87 -17.45
CA GLU A 259 9.74 -20.08 -16.23
C GLU A 259 10.72 -20.71 -15.25
N GLU A 260 10.56 -22.00 -14.97
CA GLU A 260 11.45 -22.73 -14.07
C GLU A 260 12.92 -22.62 -14.51
N ARG A 261 13.18 -22.87 -15.80
CA ARG A 261 14.52 -22.81 -16.38
C ARG A 261 15.09 -21.39 -16.41
N LEU A 262 14.29 -20.37 -16.68
CA LEU A 262 14.71 -18.96 -16.64
C LEU A 262 15.00 -18.48 -15.22
N ARG A 263 14.20 -18.91 -14.24
CA ARG A 263 14.43 -18.63 -12.81
C ARG A 263 15.71 -19.29 -12.31
N LEU A 264 15.98 -20.52 -12.73
CA LEU A 264 17.26 -21.18 -12.46
C LEU A 264 18.43 -20.35 -13.02
N ILE A 265 18.36 -19.90 -14.27
CA ILE A 265 19.42 -19.05 -14.85
C ILE A 265 19.58 -17.73 -14.06
N GLY A 266 18.48 -17.07 -13.70
CA GLY A 266 18.52 -15.86 -12.87
C GLY A 266 19.12 -16.10 -11.49
N TYR A 267 18.80 -17.24 -10.86
CA TYR A 267 19.38 -17.67 -9.59
C TYR A 267 20.90 -17.85 -9.69
N LEU A 268 21.35 -18.62 -10.67
CA LEU A 268 22.77 -18.91 -10.90
C LEU A 268 23.57 -17.65 -11.27
N TYR A 269 22.97 -16.69 -11.97
CA TYR A 269 23.61 -15.42 -12.29
C TYR A 269 24.03 -14.63 -11.04
N ARG A 270 23.40 -14.84 -9.87
CA ARG A 270 23.83 -14.21 -8.62
C ARG A 270 25.24 -14.64 -8.23
N THR A 271 25.50 -15.94 -8.31
CA THR A 271 26.80 -16.55 -7.98
C THR A 271 27.82 -16.24 -9.08
N VAL A 272 27.44 -16.33 -10.37
CA VAL A 272 28.32 -15.93 -11.50
C VAL A 272 28.74 -14.46 -11.42
N ARG A 273 27.85 -13.56 -10.96
CA ARG A 273 28.17 -12.13 -10.79
C ARG A 273 29.11 -11.88 -9.61
N ALA A 274 29.01 -12.67 -8.54
CA ALA A 274 29.98 -12.65 -7.45
C ALA A 274 31.36 -13.16 -7.93
N MET A 275 31.39 -14.22 -8.73
CA MET A 275 32.62 -14.75 -9.33
C MET A 275 33.28 -13.74 -10.27
N ALA A 276 32.52 -13.12 -11.18
CA ALA A 276 33.03 -12.11 -12.10
C ALA A 276 33.59 -10.89 -11.36
N ARG A 277 33.01 -10.54 -10.21
CA ARG A 277 33.55 -9.51 -9.31
C ARG A 277 34.89 -9.95 -8.70
N GLN A 278 34.97 -11.14 -8.12
CA GLN A 278 36.21 -11.65 -7.52
C GLN A 278 37.33 -11.79 -8.57
N ALA A 279 36.99 -12.22 -9.79
CA ALA A 279 37.93 -12.33 -10.90
C ALA A 279 38.48 -10.97 -11.36
N ALA A 280 37.66 -9.92 -11.33
CA ALA A 280 38.07 -8.56 -11.68
C ALA A 280 38.85 -7.84 -10.57
N GLU A 281 38.56 -8.15 -9.30
CA GLU A 281 39.26 -7.63 -8.13
C GLU A 281 40.59 -8.37 -7.86
N ALA A 282 40.83 -9.50 -8.54
CA ALA A 282 42.07 -10.25 -8.44
C ALA A 282 43.31 -9.42 -8.88
N PRO A 283 44.46 -9.57 -8.20
CA PRO A 283 45.69 -8.84 -8.52
C PRO A 283 46.12 -9.00 -9.97
N ARG A 284 46.69 -7.93 -10.56
CA ARG A 284 47.11 -7.91 -11.97
C ARG A 284 48.38 -8.73 -12.18
N ALA A 285 48.42 -9.52 -13.24
CA ALA A 285 49.64 -10.22 -13.65
C ALA A 285 50.80 -9.21 -13.87
N GLY A 286 51.86 -9.31 -13.06
CA GLY A 286 53.07 -8.50 -13.16
C GLY A 286 53.32 -7.46 -12.05
N GLU A 287 52.38 -7.22 -11.12
CA GLU A 287 52.57 -6.22 -10.04
C GLU A 287 53.25 -6.80 -8.76
N SER A 288 53.41 -8.12 -8.65
CA SER A 288 54.20 -8.78 -7.60
C SER A 288 54.69 -10.15 -8.08
N ALA A 289 55.79 -10.64 -7.49
CA ALA A 289 56.44 -11.91 -7.80
C ALA A 289 55.43 -13.05 -8.02
N GLU A 290 55.66 -13.88 -9.04
CA GLU A 290 54.86 -15.05 -9.45
C GLU A 290 53.70 -15.40 -8.51
N HIS A 291 52.49 -14.98 -8.88
CA HIS A 291 51.29 -15.27 -8.12
C HIS A 291 51.11 -16.79 -7.98
N GLU A 292 50.96 -17.28 -6.75
CA GLU A 292 50.93 -18.71 -6.40
C GLU A 292 49.76 -19.43 -7.11
N TRP A 293 48.65 -18.72 -7.41
CA TRP A 293 47.45 -19.30 -8.04
C TRP A 293 47.51 -19.48 -9.56
N GLU A 294 48.53 -18.96 -10.26
CA GLU A 294 48.70 -19.21 -11.71
C GLU A 294 48.94 -20.71 -11.98
N ALA A 295 49.60 -21.41 -11.05
CA ALA A 295 49.77 -22.86 -11.10
C ALA A 295 48.43 -23.63 -10.99
N GLY A 296 47.43 -23.05 -10.32
CA GLY A 296 46.09 -23.61 -10.18
C GLY A 296 45.11 -23.23 -11.28
N ARG A 297 45.47 -22.33 -12.21
CA ARG A 297 44.58 -21.84 -13.27
C ARG A 297 43.96 -22.97 -14.13
N PRO A 298 44.66 -24.08 -14.47
CA PRO A 298 44.03 -25.21 -15.17
C PRO A 298 42.87 -25.84 -14.36
N HIS A 299 43.05 -26.01 -13.05
CA HIS A 299 42.03 -26.53 -12.14
C HIS A 299 40.85 -25.56 -12.00
N LEU A 300 41.11 -24.24 -11.99
CA LEU A 300 40.05 -23.22 -12.00
C LEU A 300 39.17 -23.30 -13.25
N VAL A 301 39.79 -23.43 -14.43
CA VAL A 301 39.06 -23.55 -15.70
C VAL A 301 38.34 -24.90 -15.81
N ALA A 302 38.96 -25.98 -15.31
CA ALA A 302 38.34 -27.31 -15.26
C ALA A 302 37.11 -27.34 -14.34
N ALA A 303 37.19 -26.73 -13.16
CA ALA A 303 36.04 -26.54 -12.26
C ALA A 303 34.92 -25.72 -12.93
N GLY A 304 35.28 -24.66 -13.65
CA GLY A 304 34.34 -23.89 -14.46
C GLY A 304 33.67 -24.70 -15.57
N GLY A 305 34.43 -25.56 -16.25
CA GLY A 305 33.91 -26.49 -17.26
C GLY A 305 32.94 -27.51 -16.69
N ALA A 306 33.26 -28.09 -15.53
CA ALA A 306 32.39 -29.01 -14.81
C ALA A 306 31.09 -28.32 -14.34
N ALA A 307 31.18 -27.07 -13.87
CA ALA A 307 30.01 -26.26 -13.54
C ALA A 307 29.14 -25.94 -14.77
N VAL A 308 29.74 -25.63 -15.93
CA VAL A 308 29.00 -25.45 -17.19
C VAL A 308 28.27 -26.73 -17.60
N GLU A 309 28.94 -27.88 -17.54
CA GLU A 309 28.32 -29.18 -17.84
C GLU A 309 27.15 -29.45 -16.88
N ALA A 310 27.32 -29.19 -15.58
CA ALA A 310 26.26 -29.34 -14.58
C ALA A 310 25.07 -28.41 -14.86
N ILE A 311 25.29 -27.17 -15.30
CA ILE A 311 24.23 -26.23 -15.73
C ILE A 311 23.50 -26.80 -16.95
N GLU A 312 24.21 -27.31 -17.95
CA GLU A 312 23.60 -27.88 -19.15
C GLU A 312 22.70 -29.07 -18.82
N ARG A 313 23.23 -30.05 -18.06
CA ARG A 313 22.48 -31.22 -17.60
C ARG A 313 21.27 -30.80 -16.77
N ARG A 314 21.42 -29.85 -15.83
CA ARG A 314 20.30 -29.37 -15.02
C ARG A 314 19.20 -28.71 -15.86
N LEU A 315 19.56 -27.90 -16.86
CA LEU A 315 18.58 -27.22 -17.73
C LEU A 315 17.75 -28.18 -18.59
N VAL A 316 18.24 -29.40 -18.82
CA VAL A 316 17.50 -30.47 -19.51
C VAL A 316 16.93 -31.53 -18.56
N ALA A 317 17.05 -31.33 -17.25
CA ALA A 317 16.61 -32.25 -16.19
C ALA A 317 17.34 -33.61 -16.21
N GLU A 318 18.62 -33.60 -16.57
CA GLU A 318 19.55 -34.73 -16.43
C GLU A 318 20.28 -34.69 -15.08
N ASP A 319 20.85 -35.83 -14.68
CA ASP A 319 21.62 -35.97 -13.45
C ASP A 319 22.92 -35.15 -13.49
N VAL A 320 23.18 -34.43 -12.40
CA VAL A 320 24.31 -33.51 -12.24
C VAL A 320 25.41 -34.06 -11.34
N GLU A 321 25.19 -35.17 -10.62
CA GLU A 321 26.10 -35.66 -9.57
C GLU A 321 27.54 -35.83 -10.05
N GLU A 322 27.73 -36.47 -11.21
CA GLU A 322 29.06 -36.71 -11.80
C GLU A 322 29.79 -35.39 -12.15
N ALA A 323 29.09 -34.43 -12.75
CA ALA A 323 29.67 -33.14 -13.12
C ALA A 323 29.97 -32.30 -11.88
N VAL A 324 29.09 -32.32 -10.88
CA VAL A 324 29.25 -31.61 -9.61
C VAL A 324 30.42 -32.18 -8.80
N SER A 325 30.53 -33.51 -8.70
CA SER A 325 31.62 -34.17 -7.98
C SER A 325 32.98 -33.82 -8.61
N ARG A 326 33.11 -33.94 -9.94
CA ARG A 326 34.33 -33.51 -10.65
C ARG A 326 34.63 -32.03 -10.42
N GLY A 327 33.60 -31.19 -10.39
CA GLY A 327 33.74 -29.77 -10.08
C GLY A 327 34.34 -29.54 -8.69
N HIS A 328 33.81 -30.21 -7.65
CA HIS A 328 34.33 -30.09 -6.28
C HIS A 328 35.79 -30.56 -6.17
N ASP A 329 36.15 -31.65 -6.85
CA ASP A 329 37.52 -32.15 -6.88
C ASP A 329 38.49 -31.11 -7.48
N GLU A 330 38.11 -30.50 -8.61
CA GLU A 330 38.90 -29.44 -9.26
C GLU A 330 38.98 -28.15 -8.41
N VAL A 331 37.89 -27.79 -7.71
CA VAL A 331 37.90 -26.66 -6.76
C VAL A 331 38.85 -26.92 -5.60
N ALA A 332 38.90 -28.14 -5.07
CA ALA A 332 39.82 -28.51 -3.99
C ALA A 332 41.28 -28.45 -4.44
N LEU A 333 41.58 -28.93 -5.66
CA LEU A 333 42.91 -28.83 -6.28
C LEU A 333 43.31 -27.36 -6.52
N PHE A 334 42.38 -26.53 -6.99
CA PHE A 334 42.60 -25.09 -7.14
C PHE A 334 42.90 -24.41 -5.80
N ALA A 335 42.09 -24.66 -4.76
CA ALA A 335 42.30 -24.08 -3.43
C ALA A 335 43.65 -24.49 -2.81
N ALA A 336 44.10 -25.73 -3.06
CA ALA A 336 45.38 -26.25 -2.60
C ALA A 336 46.59 -25.60 -3.30
N SER A 337 46.42 -25.08 -4.53
CA SER A 337 47.50 -24.45 -5.29
C SER A 337 47.92 -23.08 -4.75
N ALA A 338 47.03 -22.36 -4.06
CA ALA A 338 47.28 -21.01 -3.54
C ALA A 338 46.54 -20.71 -2.22
N PRO A 339 46.83 -21.46 -1.14
CA PRO A 339 46.07 -21.38 0.12
C PRO A 339 46.26 -20.05 0.87
N ARG A 340 47.28 -19.25 0.51
CA ARG A 340 47.59 -17.96 1.14
C ARG A 340 47.02 -16.76 0.38
N GLU A 341 46.46 -16.99 -0.81
CA GLU A 341 45.90 -15.93 -1.64
C GLU A 341 44.40 -15.75 -1.40
N ARG A 342 44.03 -14.59 -0.85
CA ARG A 342 42.64 -14.26 -0.50
C ARG A 342 41.68 -14.37 -1.69
N HIS A 343 42.11 -13.98 -2.89
CA HIS A 343 41.28 -14.00 -4.10
C HIS A 343 41.09 -15.41 -4.66
N ALA A 344 42.11 -16.27 -4.58
CA ALA A 344 42.01 -17.68 -4.95
C ALA A 344 41.03 -18.42 -4.04
N VAL A 345 41.12 -18.21 -2.72
CA VAL A 345 40.17 -18.77 -1.75
C VAL A 345 38.73 -18.27 -2.01
N ALA A 346 38.56 -16.99 -2.31
CA ALA A 346 37.24 -16.42 -2.62
C ALA A 346 36.64 -16.95 -3.93
N LEU A 347 37.45 -17.14 -4.98
CA LEU A 347 37.03 -17.75 -6.23
C LEU A 347 36.68 -19.23 -6.07
N ALA A 348 37.48 -19.99 -5.30
CA ALA A 348 37.20 -21.38 -4.96
C ALA A 348 35.88 -21.50 -4.20
N ALA A 349 35.65 -20.66 -3.19
CA ALA A 349 34.41 -20.64 -2.43
C ALA A 349 33.20 -20.29 -3.30
N ALA A 350 33.32 -19.32 -4.21
CA ALA A 350 32.23 -18.94 -5.10
C ALA A 350 31.90 -20.03 -6.16
N LEU A 351 32.90 -20.79 -6.61
CA LEU A 351 32.71 -21.96 -7.47
C LEU A 351 32.06 -23.11 -6.71
N ASP A 352 32.49 -23.37 -5.47
CA ASP A 352 31.90 -24.39 -4.62
C ASP A 352 30.43 -24.08 -4.33
N ASP A 353 30.13 -22.82 -3.99
CA ASP A 353 28.75 -22.34 -3.81
C ASP A 353 27.93 -22.50 -5.11
N LEU A 354 28.51 -22.23 -6.28
CA LEU A 354 27.83 -22.42 -7.57
C LEU A 354 27.50 -23.91 -7.82
N LEU A 355 28.42 -24.82 -7.53
CA LEU A 355 28.22 -26.26 -7.71
C LEU A 355 27.16 -26.81 -6.75
N ARG A 356 27.19 -26.37 -5.49
CA ARG A 356 26.13 -26.66 -4.51
C ARG A 356 24.79 -26.08 -4.94
N ASP A 357 24.77 -24.86 -5.46
CA ASP A 357 23.58 -24.19 -6.00
C ASP A 357 22.96 -24.98 -7.16
N ILE A 358 23.78 -25.50 -8.07
CA ILE A 358 23.33 -26.34 -9.19
C ILE A 358 22.78 -27.68 -8.69
N ALA A 359 23.46 -28.32 -7.73
CA ALA A 359 23.07 -29.62 -7.16
C ALA A 359 21.82 -29.52 -6.27
N GLY A 360 21.68 -28.44 -5.52
CA GLY A 360 20.60 -28.19 -4.57
C GLY A 360 19.42 -27.40 -5.13
N TRP A 361 19.45 -27.02 -6.41
CA TRP A 361 18.34 -26.29 -7.02
C TRP A 361 17.06 -27.13 -7.06
N HIS A 362 16.00 -26.59 -6.47
CA HIS A 362 14.64 -27.06 -6.61
C HIS A 362 13.80 -25.90 -7.17
N ALA A 363 12.91 -26.19 -8.11
CA ALA A 363 11.99 -25.17 -8.60
C ALA A 363 11.23 -24.56 -7.42
N PRO A 364 11.08 -23.22 -7.33
CA PRO A 364 10.34 -22.58 -6.23
C PRO A 364 8.85 -22.99 -6.12
N ASN A 365 8.35 -23.92 -6.95
CA ASN A 365 6.96 -24.35 -7.04
C ASN A 365 6.78 -25.83 -7.49
N GLU A 366 7.77 -26.71 -7.30
CA GLU A 366 7.54 -28.16 -7.52
C GLU A 366 6.63 -28.73 -6.42
N VAL A 367 5.33 -28.53 -6.63
CA VAL A 367 4.27 -29.26 -5.95
C VAL A 367 4.06 -30.57 -6.73
N ASP A 368 4.48 -31.65 -6.10
CA ASP A 368 4.34 -33.06 -6.52
C ASP A 368 3.00 -33.32 -7.26
N PRO A 369 3.01 -33.92 -8.47
CA PRO A 369 1.78 -34.22 -9.22
C PRO A 369 0.83 -35.16 -8.47
N GLU A 370 1.30 -35.99 -7.53
CA GLU A 370 0.41 -36.75 -6.64
C GLU A 370 -0.39 -35.82 -5.72
N GLN A 371 0.16 -34.66 -5.34
CA GLN A 371 -0.54 -33.63 -4.56
C GLN A 371 -1.66 -32.92 -5.35
N GLN A 372 -1.68 -32.95 -6.69
CA GLN A 372 -2.84 -32.50 -7.47
C GLN A 372 -3.99 -33.51 -7.48
N LEU A 373 -3.69 -34.81 -7.41
CA LEU A 373 -4.72 -35.84 -7.26
C LEU A 373 -5.26 -35.84 -5.82
N VAL A 374 -4.34 -35.72 -4.85
CA VAL A 374 -4.65 -35.63 -3.42
C VAL A 374 -5.39 -34.34 -3.10
N SER A 375 -5.09 -33.17 -3.70
CA SER A 375 -5.87 -31.94 -3.46
C SER A 375 -7.30 -31.99 -4.02
N ARG A 376 -7.56 -32.77 -5.08
CA ARG A 376 -8.93 -33.03 -5.55
C ARG A 376 -9.68 -34.01 -4.65
N ILE A 377 -8.99 -34.97 -4.05
CA ILE A 377 -9.59 -36.01 -3.18
C ILE A 377 -9.74 -35.53 -1.74
N VAL A 378 -8.78 -34.76 -1.21
CA VAL A 378 -8.77 -34.18 0.15
C VAL A 378 -9.77 -33.03 0.28
N ARG A 379 -10.15 -32.36 -0.83
CA ARG A 379 -11.32 -31.49 -0.85
C ARG A 379 -12.65 -32.27 -0.73
N ARG A 380 -12.61 -33.61 -0.82
CA ARG A 380 -13.78 -34.48 -0.68
C ARG A 380 -13.78 -35.34 0.58
N LEU A 381 -12.63 -35.68 1.14
CA LEU A 381 -12.54 -36.49 2.36
C LEU A 381 -11.38 -35.96 3.22
N GLY A 382 -11.71 -35.33 4.34
CA GLY A 382 -10.74 -34.77 5.27
C GLY A 382 -9.80 -35.82 5.83
N GLY A 383 -8.49 -35.51 5.84
CA GLY A 383 -7.47 -36.33 6.48
C GLY A 383 -6.06 -35.73 6.34
N ARG A 384 -5.55 -35.19 7.47
CA ARG A 384 -4.17 -34.83 7.90
C ARG A 384 -3.11 -34.35 6.89
N ARG A 385 -2.50 -33.20 7.21
CA ARG A 385 -1.50 -32.42 6.44
C ARG A 385 -0.04 -32.83 6.72
N PRO A 386 0.85 -32.89 5.70
CA PRO A 386 2.31 -32.86 5.87
C PRO A 386 2.85 -31.41 5.99
N GLN A 387 3.99 -31.24 6.68
CA GLN A 387 4.60 -29.95 7.09
C GLN A 387 4.96 -28.99 5.93
N SER A 388 5.14 -29.48 4.70
CA SER A 388 5.42 -28.64 3.52
C SER A 388 4.25 -27.75 3.08
N SER A 389 3.02 -28.08 3.49
CA SER A 389 1.82 -27.29 3.16
C SER A 389 1.70 -25.97 3.95
N VAL A 390 2.24 -25.91 5.17
CA VAL A 390 2.08 -24.73 6.05
C VAL A 390 3.00 -23.59 5.63
N ALA A 391 4.22 -23.89 5.18
CA ALA A 391 5.13 -22.87 4.66
C ALA A 391 4.61 -22.26 3.34
N ALA A 392 4.07 -23.09 2.44
CA ALA A 392 3.43 -22.62 1.21
C ALA A 392 2.16 -21.80 1.49
N LEU A 393 1.36 -22.19 2.49
CA LEU A 393 0.26 -21.36 3.00
C LEU A 393 0.79 -20.03 3.53
N GLY A 394 1.85 -20.04 4.34
CA GLY A 394 2.46 -18.83 4.87
C GLY A 394 2.93 -17.85 3.78
N GLU A 395 3.42 -18.34 2.64
CA GLU A 395 3.81 -17.49 1.50
C GLU A 395 2.61 -16.79 0.85
N LEU A 396 1.47 -17.49 0.74
CA LEU A 396 0.22 -16.94 0.24
C LEU A 396 -0.34 -15.91 1.22
N GLU A 397 -0.45 -16.28 2.50
CA GLU A 397 -0.99 -15.42 3.56
C GLU A 397 -0.14 -14.15 3.75
N PHE A 398 1.18 -14.25 3.65
CA PHE A 398 2.07 -13.08 3.67
C PHE A 398 1.78 -12.11 2.51
N GLU A 399 1.55 -12.63 1.30
CA GLU A 399 1.23 -11.79 0.16
C GLU A 399 -0.16 -11.16 0.31
N GLU A 400 -1.15 -11.88 0.86
CA GLU A 400 -2.48 -11.33 1.16
C GLU A 400 -2.40 -10.18 2.19
N GLU A 401 -1.73 -10.40 3.32
CA GLU A 401 -1.51 -9.38 4.36
C GLU A 401 -0.78 -8.15 3.79
N ARG A 402 0.23 -8.35 2.93
CA ARG A 402 0.92 -7.22 2.28
C ARG A 402 0.01 -6.46 1.31
N GLN A 403 -0.82 -7.17 0.54
CA GLN A 403 -1.78 -6.53 -0.37
C GLN A 403 -2.83 -5.73 0.41
N GLN A 404 -3.26 -6.24 1.58
CA GLN A 404 -4.16 -5.52 2.46
C GLN A 404 -3.50 -4.26 3.02
N ALA A 405 -2.24 -4.34 3.47
CA ALA A 405 -1.47 -3.18 3.90
C ALA A 405 -1.37 -2.10 2.80
N ILE A 406 -1.14 -2.50 1.55
CA ILE A 406 -1.10 -1.58 0.39
C ILE A 406 -2.45 -0.91 0.15
N ARG A 407 -3.56 -1.65 0.23
CA ARG A 407 -4.92 -1.08 0.09
C ARG A 407 -5.19 -0.08 1.21
N GLN A 408 -4.86 -0.43 2.45
CA GLN A 408 -5.00 0.46 3.60
C GLN A 408 -4.15 1.72 3.43
N ASP A 409 -2.94 1.60 2.89
CA ASP A 409 -2.03 2.72 2.63
C ASP A 409 -2.56 3.70 1.56
N ILE A 410 -3.33 3.21 0.58
CA ILE A 410 -4.03 4.07 -0.38
C ILE A 410 -5.19 4.80 0.32
N THR A 411 -5.98 4.10 1.12
CA THR A 411 -7.11 4.72 1.84
C THR A 411 -6.66 5.75 2.89
N SER A 412 -5.53 5.52 3.56
CA SER A 412 -4.98 6.43 4.57
C SER A 412 -4.48 7.74 3.96
N ARG A 413 -3.96 7.73 2.71
CA ARG A 413 -3.60 8.94 1.96
C ARG A 413 -4.80 9.84 1.66
N VAL A 414 -5.93 9.24 1.33
CA VAL A 414 -7.18 9.96 1.04
C VAL A 414 -7.81 10.50 2.33
N THR A 415 -7.73 9.73 3.41
CA THR A 415 -8.38 10.05 4.71
C THR A 415 -7.48 10.79 5.71
N ARG A 416 -6.21 11.08 5.35
CA ARG A 416 -5.18 11.65 6.24
C ARG A 416 -4.96 10.89 7.55
N ARG A 417 -5.24 9.58 7.58
CA ARG A 417 -4.96 8.73 8.75
C ARG A 417 -3.46 8.39 8.84
N PRO A 418 -2.91 8.22 10.06
CA PRO A 418 -1.51 7.84 10.24
C PRO A 418 -1.20 6.49 9.56
N ARG A 419 -0.05 6.41 8.86
CA ARG A 419 0.33 5.27 8.00
C ARG A 419 1.13 4.18 8.74
N THR A 420 1.68 4.52 9.89
CA THR A 420 2.54 3.66 10.70
C THR A 420 1.99 3.62 12.12
N ALA A 421 2.33 2.56 12.84
CA ALA A 421 2.02 2.46 14.26
C ALA A 421 2.55 3.70 15.00
N PRO A 422 1.77 4.30 15.92
CA PRO A 422 2.20 5.46 16.70
C PRO A 422 3.45 5.09 17.53
N PRO A 423 4.49 5.95 17.53
CA PRO A 423 5.68 5.72 18.34
C PRO A 423 5.37 5.96 19.82
N MET A 424 5.88 5.08 20.69
CA MET A 424 5.73 5.21 22.14
C MET A 424 6.17 6.58 22.67
N GLU A 425 7.27 7.11 22.12
CA GLU A 425 7.84 8.40 22.51
C GLU A 425 6.79 9.53 22.52
N SER A 426 5.92 9.61 21.51
CA SER A 426 4.87 10.62 21.43
C SER A 426 3.81 10.53 22.54
N VAL A 427 3.55 9.32 23.03
CA VAL A 427 2.58 9.06 24.10
C VAL A 427 3.20 9.34 25.45
N VAL A 428 4.45 8.93 25.62
CA VAL A 428 5.22 9.11 26.83
C VAL A 428 5.61 10.58 27.05
N GLU A 429 5.95 11.30 25.98
CA GLU A 429 6.20 12.75 25.99
C GLU A 429 4.93 13.51 26.40
N ALA A 430 3.77 13.13 25.86
CA ALA A 430 2.49 13.74 26.23
C ALA A 430 2.12 13.44 27.69
N ALA A 431 2.26 12.20 28.16
CA ALA A 431 1.77 11.81 29.47
C ALA A 431 2.74 12.08 30.63
N GLY A 432 4.01 12.38 30.32
CA GLY A 432 5.08 12.64 31.29
C GLY A 432 5.58 11.38 32.01
N ILE A 433 6.87 11.06 31.92
CA ILE A 433 7.46 9.88 32.59
C ILE A 433 7.55 10.11 34.09
N ALA A 434 7.06 9.15 34.88
CA ALA A 434 7.27 9.07 36.32
C ALA A 434 8.25 7.95 36.72
N GLY A 435 8.38 6.88 35.92
CA GLY A 435 9.22 5.72 36.25
C GLY A 435 9.02 4.52 35.34
N GLN A 436 9.74 3.44 35.63
CA GLN A 436 9.64 2.15 34.92
C GLN A 436 9.67 0.98 35.90
N VAL A 437 8.86 -0.04 35.67
CA VAL A 437 8.77 -1.25 36.50
C VAL A 437 8.74 -2.47 35.60
N ASP A 438 9.64 -3.42 35.83
CA ASP A 438 9.60 -4.72 35.15
C ASP A 438 8.46 -5.57 35.74
N ARG A 439 7.56 -6.03 34.87
CA ARG A 439 6.40 -6.86 35.21
C ARG A 439 6.58 -8.32 34.79
N GLY A 440 7.72 -8.67 34.20
CA GLY A 440 8.05 -10.02 33.76
C GLY A 440 7.21 -10.52 32.59
N VAL A 441 7.18 -11.84 32.39
CA VAL A 441 6.43 -12.50 31.31
C VAL A 441 4.94 -12.58 31.67
N GLN A 442 4.08 -12.05 30.80
CA GLN A 442 2.62 -12.07 30.95
C GLN A 442 1.93 -12.35 29.61
N HIS A 443 0.71 -12.87 29.64
CA HIS A 443 -0.17 -12.87 28.47
C HIS A 443 -0.87 -11.52 28.36
N ILE A 444 -0.69 -10.84 27.24
CA ILE A 444 -1.27 -9.53 26.99
C ILE A 444 -2.29 -9.58 25.84
N PRO A 445 -3.39 -8.79 25.89
CA PRO A 445 -4.35 -8.72 24.80
C PRO A 445 -3.77 -8.09 23.54
N LEU A 446 -3.91 -8.77 22.39
CA LEU A 446 -3.43 -8.26 21.10
C LEU A 446 -4.14 -6.96 20.67
N ALA A 447 -5.37 -6.76 21.11
CA ALA A 447 -6.15 -5.54 20.88
C ALA A 447 -5.59 -4.30 21.62
N GLN A 448 -4.84 -4.51 22.71
CA GLN A 448 -4.21 -3.43 23.49
C GLN A 448 -2.81 -3.09 22.97
N ILE A 449 -2.27 -3.84 22.00
CA ILE A 449 -1.01 -3.49 21.32
C ILE A 449 -1.31 -2.41 20.28
N LYS A 450 -0.97 -1.15 20.59
CA LYS A 450 -1.37 0.00 19.78
C LYS A 450 -0.23 0.65 19.01
N GLY A 451 1.03 0.34 19.35
CA GLY A 451 2.17 1.06 18.79
C GLY A 451 3.50 0.30 18.86
N THR A 452 4.57 0.97 18.45
CA THR A 452 5.95 0.46 18.53
C THR A 452 6.83 1.43 19.29
N ASP A 453 7.89 0.93 19.92
CA ASP A 453 8.89 1.79 20.60
C ASP A 453 9.60 2.70 19.59
N ILE A 454 10.01 2.13 18.45
CA ILE A 454 10.72 2.82 17.37
C ILE A 454 9.80 3.00 16.16
N ARG A 455 9.96 4.12 15.43
CA ARG A 455 9.30 4.34 14.13
C ARG A 455 9.78 3.30 13.12
N SER A 456 8.96 2.30 12.85
CA SER A 456 9.21 1.28 11.82
C SER A 456 8.38 1.58 10.56
N GLN A 457 9.01 1.54 9.39
CA GLN A 457 8.33 1.64 8.09
C GLN A 457 7.93 0.27 7.53
N ASP A 458 8.39 -0.79 8.19
CA ASP A 458 8.23 -2.18 7.75
C ASP A 458 6.81 -2.70 8.01
N PHE A 459 6.07 -2.08 8.94
CA PHE A 459 4.69 -2.40 9.27
C PHE A 459 3.79 -1.16 9.19
N ASP A 460 2.50 -1.38 8.96
CA ASP A 460 1.48 -0.32 9.07
C ASP A 460 0.94 -0.18 10.51
N ALA A 461 -0.06 0.70 10.72
CA ALA A 461 -0.66 0.91 12.04
C ALA A 461 -1.41 -0.31 12.61
N SER A 462 -1.77 -1.27 11.75
CA SER A 462 -2.44 -2.52 12.10
C SER A 462 -1.46 -3.68 12.30
N PHE A 463 -0.15 -3.43 12.20
CA PHE A 463 0.93 -4.42 12.18
C PHE A 463 0.90 -5.35 10.95
N GLN A 464 0.37 -4.90 9.82
CA GLN A 464 0.48 -5.63 8.55
C GLN A 464 1.83 -5.35 7.89
N PRO A 465 2.51 -6.38 7.33
CA PRO A 465 3.83 -6.22 6.73
C PRO A 465 3.74 -5.39 5.43
N ARG A 466 4.68 -4.46 5.25
CA ARG A 466 4.76 -3.58 4.08
C ARG A 466 5.94 -3.94 3.18
N SER A 467 7.05 -4.35 3.79
CA SER A 467 8.29 -4.67 3.09
C SER A 467 8.33 -6.13 2.65
N ARG A 468 8.79 -6.37 1.41
CA ARG A 468 9.06 -7.74 0.92
C ARG A 468 10.21 -8.41 1.67
N GLY A 469 11.10 -7.65 2.30
CA GLY A 469 12.23 -8.18 3.08
C GLY A 469 11.79 -8.98 4.31
N LEU A 470 10.58 -8.75 4.81
CA LEU A 470 10.03 -9.47 5.97
C LEU A 470 9.53 -10.88 5.64
N ARG A 471 9.42 -11.23 4.35
CA ARG A 471 8.78 -12.47 3.87
C ARG A 471 9.28 -13.69 4.61
N GLN A 472 10.61 -13.91 4.60
CA GLN A 472 11.21 -15.09 5.19
C GLN A 472 10.92 -15.20 6.70
N GLN A 473 11.10 -14.10 7.44
CA GLN A 473 10.86 -14.06 8.89
C GLN A 473 9.37 -14.24 9.23
N TRP A 474 8.47 -13.66 8.43
CA TRP A 474 7.03 -13.76 8.61
C TRP A 474 6.52 -15.17 8.33
N VAL A 475 6.93 -15.77 7.21
CA VAL A 475 6.57 -17.15 6.85
C VAL A 475 7.09 -18.14 7.89
N GLN A 476 8.31 -17.93 8.40
CA GLN A 476 8.86 -18.77 9.46
C GLN A 476 8.05 -18.66 10.77
N ALA A 477 7.71 -17.45 11.20
CA ALA A 477 6.90 -17.22 12.39
C ALA A 477 5.49 -17.80 12.23
N PHE A 478 4.84 -17.57 11.09
CA PHE A 478 3.55 -18.16 10.74
C PHE A 478 3.60 -19.69 10.78
N THR A 479 4.61 -20.29 10.16
CA THR A 479 4.72 -21.76 10.09
C THR A 479 4.82 -22.38 11.48
N LEU A 480 5.64 -21.80 12.36
CA LEU A 480 5.79 -22.29 13.73
C LEU A 480 4.51 -22.11 14.55
N MET A 481 3.89 -20.92 14.49
CA MET A 481 2.70 -20.59 15.28
C MET A 481 1.46 -21.37 14.82
N GLU A 482 1.27 -21.55 13.50
CA GLU A 482 0.20 -22.36 12.92
C GLU A 482 0.35 -23.85 13.25
N GLN A 483 1.58 -24.32 13.44
CA GLN A 483 1.87 -25.68 13.92
C GLN A 483 1.70 -25.84 15.44
N GLY A 484 1.28 -24.80 16.15
CA GLY A 484 1.08 -24.81 17.59
C GLY A 484 2.38 -24.71 18.40
N VAL A 485 3.51 -24.38 17.76
CA VAL A 485 4.75 -24.06 18.48
C VAL A 485 4.58 -22.68 19.11
N GLU A 486 4.60 -22.65 20.44
CA GLU A 486 4.44 -21.38 21.17
C GLU A 486 5.65 -20.47 20.89
N PRO A 487 5.43 -19.24 20.40
CA PRO A 487 6.53 -18.34 20.07
C PRO A 487 7.23 -17.83 21.34
N PRO A 488 8.51 -17.43 21.26
CA PRO A 488 9.17 -16.74 22.37
C PRO A 488 8.40 -15.44 22.72
N PRO A 489 8.42 -15.03 24.00
CA PRO A 489 7.72 -13.83 24.42
C PRO A 489 8.24 -12.62 23.63
N ILE A 490 7.32 -11.74 23.24
CA ILE A 490 7.69 -10.45 22.64
C ILE A 490 8.14 -9.48 23.73
N ASP A 491 8.93 -8.46 23.40
CA ASP A 491 9.27 -7.42 24.36
C ASP A 491 8.37 -6.22 24.14
N VAL A 492 7.72 -5.74 25.20
CA VAL A 492 6.79 -4.60 25.12
C VAL A 492 6.97 -3.62 26.27
N TYR A 493 6.66 -2.36 26.01
CA TYR A 493 6.38 -1.38 27.04
C TYR A 493 4.88 -1.27 27.25
N LYS A 494 4.43 -1.21 28.51
CA LYS A 494 3.06 -0.88 28.88
C LYS A 494 2.99 0.58 29.32
N VAL A 495 2.12 1.38 28.71
CA VAL A 495 1.88 2.78 29.08
C VAL A 495 0.39 2.94 29.30
N GLY A 496 -0.04 3.18 30.54
CA GLY A 496 -1.46 3.15 30.90
C GLY A 496 -2.10 1.80 30.55
N GLU A 497 -3.13 1.80 29.71
CA GLU A 497 -3.90 0.61 29.30
C GLU A 497 -3.44 -0.01 27.97
N VAL A 498 -2.35 0.49 27.37
CA VAL A 498 -1.90 0.09 26.04
C VAL A 498 -0.44 -0.38 26.03
N TYR A 499 -0.10 -1.19 25.02
CA TYR A 499 1.22 -1.79 24.85
C TYR A 499 1.90 -1.30 23.56
N PHE A 500 3.21 -1.13 23.64
CA PHE A 500 4.08 -0.75 22.53
C PHE A 500 5.17 -1.81 22.33
N VAL A 501 5.28 -2.32 21.11
CA VAL A 501 6.23 -3.40 20.80
C VAL A 501 7.64 -2.84 20.68
N LYS A 502 8.54 -3.36 21.51
CA LYS A 502 9.99 -3.16 21.44
C LYS A 502 10.65 -4.17 20.51
N ASP A 503 10.35 -5.46 20.71
CA ASP A 503 10.77 -6.56 19.82
C ASP A 503 9.62 -7.54 19.54
N GLY A 504 9.61 -8.14 18.34
CA GLY A 504 8.65 -9.18 17.99
C GLY A 504 7.45 -8.73 17.15
N GLN A 505 7.59 -7.64 16.38
CA GLN A 505 6.54 -7.11 15.49
C GLN A 505 5.99 -8.16 14.52
N THR A 506 6.86 -9.00 13.95
CA THR A 506 6.47 -10.11 13.07
C THR A 506 5.59 -11.13 13.79
N ARG A 507 5.87 -11.44 15.06
CA ARG A 507 5.06 -12.37 15.86
C ARG A 507 3.68 -11.78 16.18
N VAL A 508 3.62 -10.48 16.47
CA VAL A 508 2.34 -9.75 16.66
C VAL A 508 1.50 -9.76 15.37
N SER A 509 2.14 -9.49 14.23
CA SER A 509 1.51 -9.53 12.91
C SER A 509 0.87 -10.89 12.63
N VAL A 510 1.65 -11.96 12.79
CA VAL A 510 1.18 -13.34 12.61
C VAL A 510 0.08 -13.70 13.61
N ALA A 511 0.23 -13.36 14.89
CA ALA A 511 -0.77 -13.67 15.91
C ALA A 511 -2.13 -13.02 15.60
N ARG A 512 -2.12 -11.78 15.08
CA ARG A 512 -3.34 -11.09 14.63
C ARG A 512 -3.96 -11.77 13.42
N HIS A 513 -3.13 -12.15 12.44
CA HIS A 513 -3.58 -12.86 11.25
C HIS A 513 -4.24 -14.21 11.62
N LEU A 514 -3.64 -14.95 12.56
CA LEU A 514 -4.18 -16.20 13.10
C LEU A 514 -5.38 -16.01 14.05
N GLY A 515 -5.80 -14.77 14.31
CA GLY A 515 -6.95 -14.46 15.16
C GLY A 515 -6.75 -14.80 16.64
N TRP A 516 -5.51 -14.78 17.14
CA TRP A 516 -5.26 -14.95 18.56
C TRP A 516 -5.79 -13.76 19.36
N ASP A 517 -6.29 -14.01 20.57
CA ASP A 517 -6.75 -12.96 21.48
C ASP A 517 -5.61 -12.36 22.31
N THR A 518 -4.64 -13.20 22.68
CA THR A 518 -3.51 -12.83 23.55
C THR A 518 -2.18 -13.36 23.03
N ILE A 519 -1.09 -12.72 23.43
CA ILE A 519 0.28 -13.15 23.14
C ILE A 519 1.15 -13.00 24.39
N ARG A 520 2.14 -13.88 24.56
CA ARG A 520 3.11 -13.76 25.66
C ARG A 520 4.08 -12.62 25.41
N ALA A 521 4.33 -11.82 26.44
CA ALA A 521 5.25 -10.69 26.36
C ALA A 521 6.04 -10.50 27.66
N ASN A 522 7.31 -10.11 27.55
CA ASN A 522 8.05 -9.46 28.64
C ASN A 522 7.58 -8.00 28.72
N VAL A 523 6.97 -7.64 29.84
CA VAL A 523 6.31 -6.33 30.00
C VAL A 523 7.15 -5.43 30.89
N VAL A 524 7.59 -4.30 30.34
CA VAL A 524 8.13 -3.18 31.13
C VAL A 524 7.06 -2.09 31.22
N GLU A 525 6.50 -1.85 32.40
CA GLU A 525 5.51 -0.81 32.60
C GLU A 525 6.17 0.54 32.80
N VAL A 526 5.87 1.48 31.92
CA VAL A 526 6.25 2.89 32.04
C VAL A 526 5.13 3.61 32.77
N THR A 527 5.39 4.03 34.00
CA THR A 527 4.43 4.79 34.79
C THR A 527 4.45 6.24 34.33
N THR A 528 3.28 6.80 34.02
CA THR A 528 3.11 8.18 33.56
C THR A 528 2.43 9.05 34.61
N ARG A 529 2.63 10.37 34.55
CA ARG A 529 1.99 11.34 35.45
C ARG A 529 0.51 11.49 35.13
N ALA A 530 0.21 11.71 33.84
CA ALA A 530 -1.16 11.73 33.35
C ALA A 530 -1.61 10.32 32.93
N PRO A 531 -2.88 9.94 33.16
CA PRO A 531 -3.43 8.68 32.68
C PRO A 531 -3.48 8.64 31.16
N VAL A 532 -3.14 7.49 30.58
CA VAL A 532 -3.24 7.22 29.15
C VAL A 532 -4.35 6.20 28.92
N GLY A 533 -5.38 6.62 28.17
CA GLY A 533 -6.52 5.78 27.82
C GLY A 533 -6.20 4.66 26.84
N SER A 534 -7.22 3.85 26.52
CA SER A 534 -7.09 2.69 25.62
C SER A 534 -6.95 3.04 24.13
N GLU A 535 -7.26 4.27 23.75
CA GLU A 535 -7.19 4.75 22.36
C GLU A 535 -6.14 5.84 22.21
N ILE A 536 -5.25 5.68 21.21
CA ILE A 536 -4.19 6.65 20.92
C ILE A 536 -4.65 7.51 19.75
N ASN A 537 -5.14 8.71 20.05
CA ASN A 537 -5.50 9.71 19.05
C ASN A 537 -4.97 11.10 19.44
N PRO A 538 -4.86 12.05 18.50
CA PRO A 538 -4.28 13.37 18.78
C PRO A 538 -5.00 14.16 19.88
N GLU A 539 -6.32 14.00 20.01
CA GLU A 539 -7.11 14.72 21.02
C GLU A 539 -6.79 14.20 22.43
N GLU A 540 -6.75 12.89 22.62
CA GLU A 540 -6.41 12.26 23.90
C GLU A 540 -4.97 12.55 24.31
N LEU A 541 -4.03 12.58 23.36
CA LEU A 541 -2.64 12.97 23.64
C LEU A 541 -2.53 14.44 24.04
N LEU A 542 -3.31 15.34 23.43
CA LEU A 542 -3.34 16.75 23.86
C LEU A 542 -3.91 16.89 25.28
N LYS A 543 -4.95 16.13 25.63
CA LYS A 543 -5.52 16.13 26.99
C LYS A 543 -4.52 15.63 28.03
N ALA A 544 -3.81 14.53 27.70
CA ALA A 544 -2.76 13.99 28.56
C ALA A 544 -1.61 15.00 28.74
N ALA A 545 -1.19 15.69 27.67
CA ALA A 545 -0.16 16.72 27.71
C ALA A 545 -0.54 17.93 28.56
N GLU A 546 -1.79 18.41 28.44
CA GLU A 546 -2.30 19.49 29.27
C GLU A 546 -2.32 19.09 30.75
N TYR A 547 -2.78 17.87 31.05
CA TYR A 547 -2.83 17.40 32.43
C TYR A 547 -1.43 17.13 33.02
N SER A 548 -0.51 16.55 32.26
CA SER A 548 0.87 16.32 32.70
C SER A 548 1.54 17.64 33.07
N ARG A 549 1.39 18.69 32.25
CA ARG A 549 1.93 20.03 32.55
C ARG A 549 1.32 20.60 33.83
N PHE A 550 0.01 20.46 34.01
CA PHE A 550 -0.66 20.88 35.23
C PHE A 550 -0.12 20.15 36.46
N LEU A 551 0.15 18.84 36.37
CA LEU A 551 0.74 18.05 37.46
C LEU A 551 2.22 18.40 37.69
N GLU A 552 2.98 18.73 36.66
CA GLU A 552 4.36 19.22 36.80
C GLU A 552 4.44 20.51 37.62
N GLU A 553 3.51 21.44 37.40
CA GLU A 553 3.47 22.71 38.12
C GLU A 553 2.88 22.58 39.53
N THR A 554 1.82 21.78 39.70
CA THR A 554 1.08 21.67 40.97
C THR A 554 1.55 20.55 41.88
N GLN A 555 2.23 19.54 41.36
CA GLN A 555 2.64 18.31 42.06
C GLN A 555 1.52 17.66 42.87
N LEU A 556 0.27 17.79 42.43
CA LEU A 556 -0.89 17.22 43.11
C LEU A 556 -0.85 15.68 43.12
N ASP A 557 -0.29 15.08 42.08
CA ASP A 557 -0.03 13.63 41.99
C ASP A 557 0.90 13.12 43.10
N VAL A 558 1.84 13.96 43.55
CA VAL A 558 2.77 13.63 44.64
C VAL A 558 2.17 13.96 46.00
N ASN A 559 1.66 15.20 46.15
CA ASN A 559 1.23 15.72 47.45
C ASN A 559 -0.15 15.21 47.86
N ARG A 560 -1.02 14.87 46.90
CA ARG A 560 -2.37 14.34 47.10
C ARG A 560 -2.66 13.23 46.07
N PRO A 561 -2.10 12.01 46.22
CA PRO A 561 -2.24 10.93 45.23
C PRO A 561 -3.69 10.52 44.90
N GLY A 562 -4.66 10.86 45.76
CA GLY A 562 -6.10 10.66 45.51
C GLY A 562 -6.75 11.72 44.61
N ALA A 563 -6.05 12.81 44.28
CA ALA A 563 -6.56 13.93 43.49
C ALA A 563 -6.48 13.67 41.97
N ARG A 564 -7.35 12.77 41.48
CA ARG A 564 -7.48 12.50 40.03
C ARG A 564 -8.43 13.50 39.37
N LEU A 565 -7.88 14.59 38.84
CA LEU A 565 -8.61 15.74 38.32
C LEU A 565 -8.81 15.67 36.79
N GLU A 566 -9.36 14.58 36.27
CA GLU A 566 -9.56 14.42 34.83
C GLU A 566 -10.59 15.42 34.28
N CYS A 567 -10.33 16.03 33.13
CA CYS A 567 -11.25 16.94 32.42
C CYS A 567 -11.67 16.36 31.06
N SER A 568 -12.93 16.56 30.65
CA SER A 568 -13.41 16.04 29.36
C SER A 568 -12.99 16.87 28.14
N GLN A 569 -12.61 18.13 28.36
CA GLN A 569 -12.29 19.12 27.32
C GLN A 569 -10.92 19.76 27.54
N LEU A 570 -10.27 20.17 26.45
CA LEU A 570 -9.03 20.93 26.45
C LEU A 570 -9.23 22.37 26.99
N GLY A 571 -8.18 22.94 27.57
CA GLY A 571 -8.12 24.29 28.13
C GLY A 571 -8.76 24.44 29.51
N ARG A 572 -9.14 23.32 30.14
CA ARG A 572 -9.81 23.32 31.45
C ARG A 572 -8.83 23.40 32.60
N TYR A 573 -7.61 22.87 32.44
CA TYR A 573 -6.60 22.91 33.50
C TYR A 573 -6.06 24.33 33.72
N ASP A 574 -6.03 25.18 32.69
CA ASP A 574 -5.69 26.59 32.83
C ASP A 574 -6.66 27.31 33.80
N LYS A 575 -7.95 26.98 33.74
CA LYS A 575 -8.97 27.54 34.66
C LYS A 575 -8.82 27.02 36.08
N ILE A 576 -8.46 25.76 36.24
CA ILE A 576 -8.17 25.20 37.56
C ILE A 576 -6.92 25.86 38.15
N LEU A 577 -5.89 26.07 37.33
CA LEU A 577 -4.68 26.78 37.75
C LEU A 577 -4.99 28.24 38.13
N GLU A 578 -5.84 28.95 37.39
CA GLU A 578 -6.34 30.28 37.81
C GLU A 578 -6.98 30.24 39.20
N HIS A 579 -7.82 29.23 39.49
CA HIS A 579 -8.42 29.06 40.82
C HIS A 579 -7.38 28.77 41.91
N ILE A 580 -6.37 27.93 41.62
CA ILE A 580 -5.27 27.63 42.54
C ILE A 580 -4.42 28.88 42.80
N LEU A 581 -4.13 29.68 41.78
CA LEU A 581 -3.36 30.92 41.92
C LEU A 581 -4.14 32.00 42.68
N GLY A 582 -5.47 32.07 42.48
CA GLY A 582 -6.34 32.90 43.32
C GLY A 582 -6.32 32.46 44.78
N HIS A 583 -6.42 31.15 45.04
CA HIS A 583 -6.31 30.58 46.40
C HIS A 583 -4.93 30.85 47.01
N ARG A 584 -3.85 30.67 46.23
CA ARG A 584 -2.46 30.95 46.60
C ARG A 584 -2.28 32.39 47.08
N TYR A 585 -2.90 33.35 46.38
CA TYR A 585 -2.84 34.76 46.75
C TYR A 585 -3.42 35.01 48.14
N PHE A 586 -4.66 34.57 48.39
CA PHE A 586 -5.30 34.74 49.71
C PHE A 586 -4.57 33.95 50.81
N LEU A 587 -4.17 32.71 50.52
CA LEU A 587 -3.40 31.88 51.45
C LEU A 587 -2.05 32.52 51.83
N GLY A 588 -1.41 33.21 50.88
CA GLY A 588 -0.18 33.96 51.14
C GLY A 588 -0.39 35.18 52.03
N LEU A 589 -1.51 35.90 51.86
CA LEU A 589 -1.89 37.00 52.76
C LEU A 589 -2.10 36.50 54.20
N ASP A 590 -2.80 35.37 54.37
CA ASP A 590 -3.09 34.80 55.69
C ASP A 590 -1.82 34.31 56.40
N ARG A 591 -0.85 33.76 55.65
CA ARG A 591 0.39 33.18 56.21
C ARG A 591 1.54 34.18 56.32
N GLY A 592 1.46 35.32 55.64
CA GLY A 592 2.50 36.36 55.65
C GLY A 592 3.75 36.02 54.84
N TYR A 593 3.70 35.02 53.95
CA TYR A 593 4.79 34.69 53.03
C TYR A 593 4.25 34.18 51.69
N GLU A 594 5.08 34.24 50.65
CA GLU A 594 4.72 33.72 49.33
C GLU A 594 4.69 32.18 49.33
N VAL A 595 3.50 31.60 49.25
CA VAL A 595 3.29 30.15 49.26
C VAL A 595 3.70 29.55 47.91
N PRO A 596 4.50 28.47 47.84
CA PRO A 596 4.79 27.78 46.57
C PRO A 596 3.54 27.18 45.92
N VAL A 597 3.51 27.12 44.58
CA VAL A 597 2.34 26.59 43.84
C VAL A 597 1.95 25.16 44.29
N PRO A 598 2.89 24.22 44.52
CA PRO A 598 2.51 22.88 45.00
C PRO A 598 1.81 22.87 46.36
N GLU A 599 2.24 23.74 47.27
CA GLU A 599 1.63 23.87 48.60
C GLU A 599 0.23 24.51 48.49
N ALA A 600 0.09 25.54 47.67
CA ALA A 600 -1.20 26.18 47.43
C ALA A 600 -2.19 25.23 46.75
N ALA A 601 -1.73 24.42 45.78
CA ALA A 601 -2.55 23.43 45.10
C ALA A 601 -3.07 22.35 46.06
N ALA A 602 -2.22 21.84 46.95
CA ALA A 602 -2.62 20.88 47.97
C ALA A 602 -3.65 21.48 48.95
N SER A 603 -3.44 22.72 49.39
CA SER A 603 -4.38 23.46 50.24
C SER A 603 -5.72 23.69 49.55
N TRP A 604 -5.70 24.15 48.30
CA TRP A 604 -6.89 24.38 47.48
C TRP A 604 -7.69 23.09 47.28
N TYR A 605 -7.02 21.97 47.02
CA TYR A 605 -7.70 20.69 46.85
C TYR A 605 -8.49 20.29 48.11
N ASP A 606 -7.87 20.43 49.28
CA ASP A 606 -8.46 20.03 50.56
C ASP A 606 -9.57 20.98 51.05
N SER A 607 -9.43 22.28 50.78
CA SER A 607 -10.28 23.34 51.34
C SER A 607 -11.33 23.89 50.37
N VAL A 608 -11.16 23.71 49.07
CA VAL A 608 -12.06 24.25 48.04
C VAL A 608 -12.62 23.14 47.16
N TYR A 609 -11.76 22.39 46.46
CA TYR A 609 -12.21 21.38 45.49
C TYR A 609 -13.02 20.26 46.16
N ARG A 610 -12.46 19.62 47.19
CA ARG A 610 -13.12 18.50 47.87
C ARG A 610 -14.46 18.92 48.50
N PRO A 611 -14.56 20.02 49.30
CA PRO A 611 -15.84 20.47 49.83
C PRO A 611 -16.89 20.79 48.75
N ALA A 612 -16.50 21.46 47.65
CA ALA A 612 -17.42 21.73 46.54
C ALA A 612 -17.92 20.44 45.89
N MET A 613 -17.06 19.43 45.75
CA MET A 613 -17.45 18.13 45.21
C MET A 613 -18.30 17.30 46.18
N ASP A 614 -18.11 17.44 47.49
CA ASP A 614 -18.98 16.79 48.49
C ASP A 614 -20.41 17.35 48.41
N VAL A 615 -20.56 18.67 48.21
CA VAL A 615 -21.86 19.27 47.88
C VAL A 615 -22.40 18.69 46.58
N ALA A 616 -21.60 18.61 45.52
CA ALA A 616 -22.05 18.06 44.24
C ALA A 616 -22.55 16.60 44.35
N ARG A 617 -21.86 15.77 45.15
CA ARG A 617 -22.23 14.37 45.42
C ARG A 617 -23.50 14.26 46.24
N SER A 618 -23.68 15.12 47.26
CA SER A 618 -24.91 15.17 48.07
C SER A 618 -26.15 15.53 47.23
N HIS A 619 -25.97 16.36 46.19
CA HIS A 619 -26.99 16.70 45.21
C HIS A 619 -27.09 15.69 44.05
N HIS A 620 -26.40 14.55 44.13
CA HIS A 620 -26.37 13.49 43.12
C HIS A 620 -26.02 13.99 41.71
N LEU A 621 -25.24 15.06 41.58
CA LEU A 621 -24.92 15.67 40.29
C LEU A 621 -24.10 14.73 39.39
N VAL A 622 -23.19 13.96 39.96
CA VAL A 622 -22.40 12.95 39.25
C VAL A 622 -23.30 11.90 38.57
N GLN A 623 -24.40 11.51 39.24
CA GLN A 623 -25.36 10.53 38.72
C GLN A 623 -26.27 11.14 37.64
N ARG A 624 -26.61 12.43 37.79
CA ARG A 624 -27.45 13.18 36.84
C ARG A 624 -26.69 13.60 35.57
N LEU A 625 -25.37 13.74 35.64
CA LEU A 625 -24.50 14.17 34.54
C LEU A 625 -23.47 13.08 34.19
N PRO A 626 -23.88 11.90 33.72
CA PRO A 626 -22.99 10.75 33.53
C PRO A 626 -21.95 10.92 32.41
N ARG A 627 -22.02 12.01 31.64
CA ARG A 627 -21.04 12.34 30.58
C ARG A 627 -19.99 13.36 31.01
N TRP A 628 -20.09 13.87 32.24
CA TRP A 628 -19.21 14.90 32.77
C TRP A 628 -18.29 14.27 33.81
N THR A 629 -17.03 14.69 33.82
CA THR A 629 -16.10 14.32 34.89
C THR A 629 -16.44 15.08 36.18
N GLU A 630 -15.96 14.60 37.33
CA GLU A 630 -16.10 15.34 38.60
C GLU A 630 -15.51 16.76 38.47
N THR A 631 -14.39 16.90 37.74
CA THR A 631 -13.74 18.19 37.49
C THR A 631 -14.55 19.11 36.59
N ASP A 632 -15.26 18.58 35.59
CA ASP A 632 -16.17 19.40 34.76
C ASP A 632 -17.33 19.94 35.61
N ILE A 633 -17.86 19.12 36.52
CA ILE A 633 -18.91 19.52 37.47
C ILE A 633 -18.38 20.61 38.40
N TYR A 634 -17.17 20.44 38.95
CA TYR A 634 -16.51 21.47 39.76
C TYR A 634 -16.43 22.80 39.01
N LEU A 635 -15.91 22.81 37.77
CA LEU A 635 -15.76 24.03 36.99
C LEU A 635 -17.09 24.72 36.68
N ALA A 636 -18.15 23.95 36.42
CA ALA A 636 -19.48 24.50 36.23
C ALA A 636 -20.07 25.07 37.53
N LEU A 637 -19.90 24.37 38.65
CA LEU A 637 -20.33 24.85 39.96
C LEU A 637 -19.63 26.15 40.33
N THR A 638 -18.31 26.23 40.17
CA THR A 638 -17.56 27.45 40.47
C THR A 638 -17.95 28.60 39.55
N LYS A 639 -18.25 28.32 38.28
CA LYS A 639 -18.73 29.35 37.36
C LYS A 639 -20.08 29.91 37.82
N ILE A 640 -21.06 29.05 38.09
CA ILE A 640 -22.38 29.48 38.57
C ILE A 640 -22.26 30.22 39.91
N TRP A 641 -21.39 29.75 40.80
CA TRP A 641 -21.11 30.45 42.06
C TRP A 641 -20.60 31.88 41.80
N LEU A 642 -19.59 32.04 40.94
CA LEU A 642 -19.06 33.37 40.59
C LEU A 642 -20.12 34.26 39.93
N ASP A 643 -20.91 33.73 38.99
CA ASP A 643 -21.97 34.47 38.31
C ASP A 643 -23.03 34.97 39.33
N LEU A 644 -23.46 34.11 40.28
CA LEU A 644 -24.38 34.50 41.36
C LEU A 644 -23.78 35.58 42.28
N GLN A 645 -22.47 35.52 42.53
CA GLN A 645 -21.78 36.51 43.35
C GLN A 645 -21.70 37.87 42.65
N GLU A 646 -21.45 37.91 41.34
CA GLU A 646 -21.46 39.14 40.54
C GLU A 646 -22.86 39.77 40.49
N GLU A 647 -23.91 38.96 40.45
CA GLU A 647 -25.31 39.41 40.49
C GLU A 647 -25.80 39.79 41.90
N GLY A 648 -24.97 39.62 42.94
CA GLY A 648 -25.32 39.92 44.33
C GLY A 648 -26.39 38.98 44.92
N LEU A 649 -26.57 37.80 44.32
CA LEU A 649 -27.49 36.76 44.78
C LEU A 649 -26.82 35.87 45.86
N PRO A 650 -27.60 35.08 46.63
CA PRO A 650 -27.05 34.12 47.57
C PRO A 650 -26.11 33.13 46.86
N SER A 651 -24.81 33.33 47.05
CA SER A 651 -23.75 32.63 46.34
C SER A 651 -23.08 31.58 47.23
N GLY A 652 -22.54 30.52 46.63
CA GLY A 652 -21.95 29.40 47.34
C GLY A 652 -22.16 28.07 46.62
N PRO A 653 -21.47 27.00 47.06
CA PRO A 653 -21.53 25.70 46.39
C PRO A 653 -22.93 25.08 46.45
N GLU A 654 -23.69 25.25 47.53
CA GLU A 654 -25.08 24.76 47.64
C GLU A 654 -26.03 25.49 46.69
N SER A 655 -25.97 26.81 46.60
CA SER A 655 -26.79 27.60 45.68
C SER A 655 -26.50 27.22 44.23
N ALA A 656 -25.22 27.11 43.88
CA ALA A 656 -24.78 26.73 42.55
C ALA A 656 -25.23 25.30 42.17
N ALA A 657 -25.12 24.34 43.10
CA ALA A 657 -25.58 22.98 42.87
C ALA A 657 -27.09 22.89 42.65
N ASN A 658 -27.88 23.62 43.44
CA ASN A 658 -29.34 23.67 43.28
C ASN A 658 -29.75 24.22 41.91
N LEU A 659 -29.08 25.28 41.44
CA LEU A 659 -29.35 25.89 40.13
C LEU A 659 -28.99 24.92 38.99
N LEU A 660 -27.84 24.25 39.09
CA LEU A 660 -27.42 23.25 38.10
C LEU A 660 -28.37 22.04 38.04
N VAL A 661 -28.94 21.61 39.18
CA VAL A 661 -30.02 20.60 39.21
C VAL A 661 -31.29 21.11 38.53
N ALA A 662 -31.66 22.38 38.72
CA ALA A 662 -32.85 22.96 38.11
C ALA A 662 -32.75 23.05 36.57
N GLU A 663 -31.58 23.43 36.05
CA GLU A 663 -31.32 23.50 34.60
C GLU A 663 -31.35 22.12 33.91
N THR A 664 -30.78 21.11 34.57
CA THR A 664 -30.77 19.72 34.05
C THR A 664 -32.18 19.13 33.97
N ASN A 665 -33.00 19.32 35.01
CA ASN A 665 -34.40 18.89 35.03
C ASN A 665 -35.25 19.56 33.94
N THR A 666 -34.98 20.83 33.64
CA THR A 666 -35.68 21.59 32.59
C THR A 666 -35.35 21.05 31.20
N SER A 667 -34.07 20.76 30.95
CA SER A 667 -33.58 20.19 29.70
C SER A 667 -34.13 18.77 29.44
N GLU A 668 -34.22 17.93 30.48
CA GLU A 668 -34.84 16.60 30.37
C GLU A 668 -36.34 16.66 30.07
N ARG A 669 -37.08 17.60 30.69
CA ARG A 669 -38.51 17.81 30.42
C ARG A 669 -38.76 18.18 28.96
N ILE A 670 -37.96 19.08 28.39
CA ILE A 670 -38.07 19.48 26.98
C ILE A 670 -37.78 18.29 26.04
N ARG A 671 -36.80 17.45 26.38
CA ARG A 671 -36.43 16.27 25.57
C ARG A 671 -37.50 15.17 25.57
N LYS A 672 -38.14 14.91 26.72
CA LYS A 672 -39.28 13.97 26.84
C LYS A 672 -40.53 14.43 26.08
N VAL A 673 -40.77 15.74 26.02
CA VAL A 673 -41.87 16.32 25.22
C VAL A 673 -41.57 16.23 23.72
N ALA A 674 -40.30 16.33 23.32
CA ALA A 674 -39.88 16.18 21.93
C ALA A 674 -39.92 14.71 21.43
N SER A 675 -39.69 13.73 22.30
CA SER A 675 -39.67 12.30 21.93
C SER A 675 -41.05 11.61 21.90
N THR A 676 -42.11 12.27 22.35
CA THR A 676 -43.48 11.71 22.46
C THR A 676 -44.40 12.08 21.29
N ARG A 677 -43.92 12.77 20.26
CA ARG A 677 -44.67 13.03 19.01
C ARG A 677 -44.11 12.19 17.85
N PRO A 678 -44.93 11.41 17.13
CA PRO A 678 -44.47 10.71 15.94
C PRO A 678 -44.15 11.72 14.83
N LEU A 679 -42.97 11.59 14.23
CA LEU A 679 -42.46 12.42 13.14
C LEU A 679 -43.34 12.30 11.89
N ALA A 680 -44.37 13.14 11.79
CA ALA A 680 -45.00 13.47 10.51
C ALA A 680 -44.08 14.42 9.74
N ARG A 681 -43.77 14.05 8.49
CA ARG A 681 -43.01 14.83 7.50
C ARG A 681 -43.42 16.30 7.51
N PHE A 682 -42.47 17.20 7.74
CA PHE A 682 -42.59 18.58 7.28
C PHE A 682 -41.30 19.08 6.64
N THR A 683 -41.52 19.57 5.42
CA THR A 683 -40.63 20.27 4.50
C THR A 683 -40.25 21.65 5.02
N ALA A 684 -38.98 22.03 4.85
CA ALA A 684 -38.36 23.37 4.84
C ALA A 684 -38.61 24.33 6.04
N PRO A 685 -37.57 24.98 6.59
CA PRO A 685 -37.73 25.97 7.65
C PRO A 685 -38.28 27.31 7.11
N PRO A 686 -39.16 28.02 7.84
CA PRO A 686 -39.55 29.37 7.48
C PRO A 686 -38.47 30.38 7.91
N ARG A 687 -38.22 31.37 7.04
CA ARG A 687 -37.41 32.56 7.32
C ARG A 687 -38.04 33.37 8.46
N VAL A 688 -37.31 33.56 9.55
CA VAL A 688 -37.69 34.54 10.58
C VAL A 688 -37.18 35.92 10.15
N ARG A 689 -38.14 36.82 9.90
CA ARG A 689 -37.95 38.26 9.72
C ARG A 689 -37.56 38.89 11.06
N LEU A 690 -36.49 39.67 11.06
CA LEU A 690 -36.21 40.68 12.08
C LEU A 690 -36.89 41.99 11.67
N SER A 691 -37.83 42.44 12.48
CA SER A 691 -38.35 43.81 12.49
C SER A 691 -39.05 44.03 13.83
N VAL A 692 -38.97 45.13 14.57
CA VAL A 692 -38.29 46.44 14.52
C VAL A 692 -38.64 47.03 15.89
N LEU A 693 -37.80 47.86 16.53
CA LEU A 693 -38.30 49.05 17.22
C LEU A 693 -37.31 50.21 17.03
N SER A 694 -37.89 51.34 16.66
CA SER A 694 -37.30 52.58 16.17
C SER A 694 -37.17 53.60 17.30
N SER A 695 -36.15 54.45 17.26
CA SER A 695 -36.27 55.84 17.72
C SER A 695 -35.21 56.77 17.09
N GLY A 696 -35.68 57.71 16.25
CA GLY A 696 -35.15 59.07 15.93
C GLY A 696 -33.69 59.21 15.48
N GLY A 697 -33.30 59.92 14.43
CA GLY A 697 -33.90 61.06 13.75
C GLY A 697 -32.79 62.09 13.44
N ALA A 698 -32.73 62.54 12.19
CA ALA A 698 -32.10 63.76 11.66
C ALA A 698 -30.56 63.89 11.50
N GLY A 699 -30.13 64.37 10.31
CA GLY A 699 -29.04 65.34 10.21
C GLY A 699 -27.88 65.07 9.24
N SER A 700 -28.06 65.45 7.97
CA SER A 700 -27.12 66.19 7.07
C SER A 700 -25.58 65.95 7.05
N ALA A 701 -25.06 65.86 5.81
CA ALA A 701 -23.64 65.90 5.37
C ALA A 701 -22.84 67.17 5.77
N PRO A 702 -21.50 67.25 5.51
CA PRO A 702 -20.97 67.71 4.20
C PRO A 702 -19.71 66.93 3.69
N ALA A 703 -19.45 66.80 2.36
CA ALA A 703 -18.60 67.63 1.47
C ALA A 703 -17.20 67.98 2.04
N GLY A 704 -16.06 67.92 1.35
CA GLY A 704 -15.69 67.65 -0.03
C GLY A 704 -14.28 68.22 -0.31
N ALA A 705 -13.66 67.75 -1.40
CA ALA A 705 -12.71 68.46 -2.27
C ALA A 705 -11.17 68.45 -2.02
N ARG A 706 -10.49 68.07 -3.12
CA ARG A 706 -9.24 68.59 -3.72
C ARG A 706 -7.90 68.20 -3.09
N ALA A 707 -6.77 68.12 -3.80
CA ALA A 707 -6.35 67.86 -5.20
C ALA A 707 -4.84 68.23 -5.25
N ALA A 708 -4.14 67.72 -6.28
CA ALA A 708 -2.90 68.27 -6.88
C ALA A 708 -1.58 68.04 -6.10
N ARG A 709 -0.40 67.87 -6.71
CA ARG A 709 0.10 67.48 -8.05
C ARG A 709 1.65 67.55 -7.93
N ARG A 710 2.35 66.86 -8.85
CA ARG A 710 3.72 67.14 -9.39
C ARG A 710 4.98 66.69 -8.62
N THR A 711 5.58 65.63 -9.15
CA THR A 711 6.90 65.56 -9.82
C THR A 711 8.01 66.55 -9.44
N THR A 712 9.18 66.01 -9.08
CA THR A 712 10.51 66.42 -9.57
C THR A 712 11.55 65.31 -9.36
N THR A 713 12.64 65.42 -10.12
CA THR A 713 13.61 64.42 -10.54
C THR A 713 15.00 64.56 -9.90
N ARG A 714 15.75 63.44 -9.88
CA ARG A 714 17.18 63.26 -10.26
C ARG A 714 18.32 63.29 -9.20
N SER A 715 19.22 62.30 -9.38
CA SER A 715 20.67 62.23 -9.04
C SER A 715 21.01 61.89 -7.58
N GLY A 716 21.94 60.99 -7.20
CA GLY A 716 23.00 60.25 -7.90
C GLY A 716 24.32 60.38 -7.11
N ALA A 717 24.87 59.28 -6.57
CA ALA A 717 26.26 59.06 -6.10
C ALA A 717 26.29 57.69 -5.37
N GLU A 718 26.89 56.63 -5.91
CA GLU A 718 28.32 56.27 -5.99
C GLU A 718 28.76 55.26 -4.91
N ARG A 719 29.67 54.40 -5.39
CA ARG A 719 30.27 53.16 -4.86
C ARG A 719 31.35 53.48 -3.80
N PRO A 720 32.01 52.50 -3.10
CA PRO A 720 32.74 51.41 -3.75
C PRO A 720 32.81 50.04 -3.03
N ALA A 721 33.53 49.18 -3.74
CA ALA A 721 33.67 47.74 -3.63
C ALA A 721 34.65 47.24 -2.53
N ARG A 722 34.60 45.90 -2.40
CA ARG A 722 35.65 44.93 -2.03
C ARG A 722 35.80 44.54 -0.55
N GLY A 723 35.64 43.23 -0.37
CA GLY A 723 35.91 42.37 0.77
C GLY A 723 35.40 40.99 0.41
#